data_AF-A0A5C7M9R6-F1
#
_entry.id   AF-A0A5C7M9R6-F1
#
_cell.length_a   1.000
_cell.length_b   1.000
_cell.length_c   1.000
_cell.angle_alpha   90.00
_cell.angle_beta   90.00
_cell.angle_gamma   90.00
#
_symmetry.space_group_name_H-M   'P 1'
#
loop_
_entity.id
_entity.type
_entity.pdbx_description
1 polymer ?
#
loop_
_entity_poly.entity_id
_entity_poly.type
_entity_poly.pdbx_seq_one_letter_code
_entity_poly.pdbx_strand_id
1 'polypeptide(L)'
;MPPVAAAAVAGLVGGITIEAGVLGFSFASAALAAGGSLLVSGLSAALAPKQKKAAASSAAQALDGGLTTTVRQAIAARPIVYGEARVGGTIIFFGTTENNKYLHMVVALAGHEVEEIGEVWLDDTPIPPDHLDAGGNVISASSPYKGVVRIKKLSGNPNQTADSDLVAAGIGWTSAHRLRGTAGIYLRMLWNQDKFTGLPNVSAWVRGARLYDPRTGGFSWTPNAALAARDYIGRQESLLTPGIGASGDEIDDTATVAAANICDETVATKNEDFTVSSVDVSGDRLTLNGDRLTLMSGDRVRVLTTGSAPGGLATGTDYYVIPYQRKDTPRIRLAASYDDALAGLFIDITSAGTGTHSVRKTGEPRYAVGGAVQTSAEPGDNLGDILSACAGIGVYVGGKWRILAGAYRTPSASFNEDDLAGPITMQTRVTRSERFNTVRGTYLSPINDGQPSDFPYVSNATYIAADRGQEISRDMALPLTQRPIAAQRIAKIGLESMRQEISFSADFKLSALTVQAGDVVLIDNDRFGWDQKPFEVTEWALRIESSGDAPIILVRLALRETAEAVYDWNSGLETTIDPAPNTNLPNAFSVAAPSGMALDSEAIATRDGDEIYKIVLSWNPHPDAFVTSGGQFEVQYRRSGATTWLPTPSVPGNLTRADLFTSELGVLYDVRMRAINMIGIASGWSSVTDFAAGGVGGVTDSEDWGEASESVSDSADWGEASESVSD
;
A
#
# COMPACT_ATOMS: atom_id res chain seq x y z
N MET A 1 -63.91 25.39 -30.27
CA MET A 1 -62.48 24.99 -30.33
C MET A 1 -62.36 23.67 -29.55
N PRO A 2 -61.64 22.67 -30.08
CA PRO A 2 -61.82 21.25 -29.76
C PRO A 2 -60.73 20.75 -28.76
N PRO A 3 -60.46 19.43 -28.61
CA PRO A 3 -60.98 18.54 -27.57
C PRO A 3 -59.87 17.80 -26.79
N VAL A 4 -60.20 16.92 -25.84
CA VAL A 4 -59.45 15.65 -25.65
C VAL A 4 -60.40 14.53 -25.21
N ALA A 5 -60.46 13.49 -26.03
CA ALA A 5 -60.98 12.16 -25.73
C ALA A 5 -59.92 11.14 -26.17
N ALA A 6 -59.70 10.07 -25.40
CA ALA A 6 -59.15 8.81 -25.91
C ALA A 6 -59.57 7.63 -25.00
N ALA A 7 -60.55 6.89 -25.52
CA ALA A 7 -60.93 5.49 -25.27
C ALA A 7 -59.84 4.54 -25.83
N ALA A 8 -59.83 3.21 -25.72
CA ALA A 8 -60.52 2.15 -24.99
C ALA A 8 -59.70 0.85 -25.20
N VAL A 9 -59.95 -0.13 -24.34
CA VAL A 9 -59.42 -1.50 -24.36
C VAL A 9 -60.07 -2.33 -25.46
N ALA A 10 -59.31 -3.19 -26.13
CA ALA A 10 -59.82 -4.40 -26.79
C ALA A 10 -58.75 -5.51 -26.77
N GLY A 11 -59.07 -6.65 -26.14
CA GLY A 11 -58.27 -7.86 -26.16
C GLY A 11 -58.78 -8.87 -27.20
N LEU A 12 -57.95 -9.87 -27.52
CA LEU A 12 -58.41 -11.16 -28.03
C LEU A 12 -57.57 -12.29 -27.44
N VAL A 13 -58.29 -13.30 -26.94
CA VAL A 13 -57.84 -14.52 -26.26
C VAL A 13 -57.76 -15.67 -27.29
N GLY A 14 -56.85 -16.62 -27.08
CA GLY A 14 -56.95 -17.98 -27.65
C GLY A 14 -55.62 -18.73 -27.73
N GLY A 15 -55.29 -19.51 -26.71
CA GLY A 15 -54.01 -20.23 -26.57
C GLY A 15 -54.00 -21.68 -27.06
N ILE A 16 -52.83 -22.33 -26.92
CA ILE A 16 -52.60 -23.74 -26.55
C ILE A 16 -51.17 -23.83 -25.96
N THR A 17 -51.08 -24.51 -24.81
CA THR A 17 -49.91 -24.83 -23.98
C THR A 17 -49.26 -26.15 -24.40
N ILE A 18 -47.92 -26.25 -24.44
CA ILE A 18 -47.13 -27.42 -23.99
C ILE A 18 -45.76 -26.92 -23.46
N GLU A 19 -45.42 -27.36 -22.24
CA GLU A 19 -44.18 -27.11 -21.52
C GLU A 19 -43.00 -27.94 -22.07
N ALA A 20 -41.82 -27.32 -22.17
CA ALA A 20 -40.51 -27.92 -21.87
C ALA A 20 -39.51 -26.77 -21.65
N GLY A 21 -39.01 -26.65 -20.42
CA GLY A 21 -38.20 -25.52 -19.98
C GLY A 21 -36.84 -25.42 -20.67
N VAL A 22 -36.61 -24.28 -21.33
CA VAL A 22 -35.29 -23.74 -21.63
C VAL A 22 -35.32 -22.28 -21.21
N LEU A 23 -34.51 -21.93 -20.20
CA LEU A 23 -34.28 -20.55 -19.78
C LEU A 23 -33.60 -19.80 -20.92
N GLY A 24 -34.36 -18.91 -21.57
CA GLY A 24 -33.86 -18.06 -22.64
C GLY A 24 -33.02 -16.91 -22.12
N PHE A 25 -31.74 -16.90 -22.48
CA PHE A 25 -30.96 -15.67 -22.56
C PHE A 25 -31.43 -14.88 -23.78
N SER A 26 -31.88 -13.65 -23.56
CA SER A 26 -32.29 -12.73 -24.61
C SER A 26 -31.08 -12.32 -25.46
N PHE A 27 -30.91 -12.92 -26.63
CA PHE A 27 -30.10 -12.37 -27.70
C PHE A 27 -30.80 -11.12 -28.25
N ALA A 28 -30.22 -9.95 -28.04
CA ALA A 28 -30.62 -8.73 -28.76
C ALA A 28 -30.08 -8.81 -30.20
N SER A 29 -30.75 -9.58 -31.05
CA SER A 29 -30.55 -9.52 -32.51
C SER A 29 -31.21 -8.25 -33.06
N ALA A 30 -30.42 -7.20 -33.26
CA ALA A 30 -30.83 -6.08 -34.11
C ALA A 30 -30.58 -6.47 -35.58
N ALA A 31 -31.50 -7.24 -36.16
CA ALA A 31 -31.60 -7.39 -37.60
C ALA A 31 -32.21 -6.11 -38.18
N LEU A 32 -31.38 -5.23 -38.76
CA LEU A 32 -31.85 -4.14 -39.61
C LEU A 32 -31.56 -4.47 -41.07
N ALA A 33 -32.58 -4.97 -41.77
CA ALA A 33 -32.56 -5.08 -43.23
C ALA A 33 -33.27 -3.86 -43.83
N ALA A 34 -32.50 -2.88 -44.31
CA ALA A 34 -32.86 -1.95 -45.38
C ALA A 34 -31.57 -1.23 -45.83
N GLY A 35 -31.27 -1.27 -47.13
CA GLY A 35 -29.93 -1.05 -47.69
C GLY A 35 -29.36 0.37 -47.59
N GLY A 36 -28.01 0.43 -47.63
CA GLY A 36 -27.22 1.65 -47.73
C GLY A 36 -26.07 1.70 -46.72
N SER A 37 -24.88 1.21 -47.12
CA SER A 37 -23.55 1.40 -46.50
C SER A 37 -23.48 1.72 -44.99
N LEU A 38 -23.37 0.69 -44.16
CA LEU A 38 -22.83 0.79 -42.80
C LEU A 38 -21.56 -0.09 -42.73
N LEU A 39 -20.46 0.45 -43.26
CA LEU A 39 -19.12 -0.09 -43.09
C LEU A 39 -18.36 0.85 -42.15
N VAL A 40 -17.82 0.27 -41.07
CA VAL A 40 -16.82 0.86 -40.16
C VAL A 40 -17.36 1.92 -39.18
N SER A 41 -18.01 1.48 -38.11
CA SER A 41 -18.10 2.24 -36.85
C SER A 41 -17.92 1.38 -35.57
N GLY A 42 -17.64 0.08 -35.70
CA GLY A 42 -17.42 -0.83 -34.56
C GLY A 42 -15.97 -0.92 -34.05
N LEU A 43 -15.01 -0.34 -34.77
CA LEU A 43 -13.56 -0.54 -34.55
C LEU A 43 -12.93 0.34 -33.45
N SER A 44 -13.72 1.16 -32.74
CA SER A 44 -13.25 2.01 -31.64
C SER A 44 -13.68 1.51 -30.25
N ALA A 45 -14.47 0.45 -30.12
CA ALA A 45 -14.99 0.02 -28.82
C ALA A 45 -14.10 -0.95 -28.03
N ALA A 46 -13.16 -1.63 -28.70
CA ALA A 46 -12.34 -2.68 -28.06
C ALA A 46 -11.00 -2.18 -27.48
N LEU A 47 -10.56 -0.97 -27.83
CA LEU A 47 -9.34 -0.35 -27.26
C LEU A 47 -9.46 1.16 -26.99
N ALA A 48 -10.61 1.79 -27.23
CA ALA A 48 -10.90 3.07 -26.58
C ALA A 48 -11.66 2.79 -25.28
N PRO A 49 -11.29 3.39 -24.12
CA PRO A 49 -12.30 3.68 -23.13
C PRO A 49 -13.38 4.44 -23.88
N LYS A 50 -14.57 3.85 -23.99
CA LYS A 50 -15.80 4.56 -24.36
C LYS A 50 -15.70 5.94 -23.74
N GLN A 51 -15.93 7.00 -24.51
CA GLN A 51 -16.16 8.32 -23.93
C GLN A 51 -17.35 8.17 -22.97
N LYS A 52 -17.04 7.91 -21.69
CA LYS A 52 -18.00 7.94 -20.60
C LYS A 52 -18.42 9.40 -20.55
N LYS A 53 -19.60 9.72 -21.09
CA LYS A 53 -20.35 10.89 -20.67
C LYS A 53 -20.56 10.73 -19.17
N ALA A 54 -19.65 11.27 -18.35
CA ALA A 54 -19.77 11.49 -16.92
C ALA A 54 -20.66 10.47 -16.15
N ALA A 55 -20.49 9.18 -16.43
CA ALA A 55 -20.87 8.12 -15.54
C ALA A 55 -19.56 7.72 -14.89
N ALA A 56 -19.25 8.35 -13.76
CA ALA A 56 -18.18 7.89 -12.89
C ALA A 56 -18.31 6.38 -12.77
N SER A 57 -17.21 5.63 -12.98
CA SER A 57 -17.19 4.24 -12.53
C SER A 57 -17.59 4.23 -11.05
N SER A 58 -18.27 3.20 -10.58
CA SER A 58 -18.60 3.04 -9.16
C SER A 58 -17.34 3.10 -8.27
N ALA A 59 -16.20 2.62 -8.77
CA ALA A 59 -14.89 2.84 -8.17
C ALA A 59 -14.53 4.33 -8.16
N ALA A 60 -14.71 5.07 -9.26
CA ALA A 60 -14.55 6.53 -9.32
C ALA A 60 -15.56 7.33 -8.46
N GLN A 61 -16.75 6.81 -8.21
CA GLN A 61 -17.70 7.35 -7.23
C GLN A 61 -17.31 7.00 -5.79
N ALA A 62 -16.65 5.86 -5.58
CA ALA A 62 -15.99 5.52 -4.31
C ALA A 62 -14.64 6.27 -4.12
N LEU A 63 -14.08 6.87 -5.18
CA LEU A 63 -13.00 7.86 -5.09
C LEU A 63 -13.53 9.20 -4.50
N ASP A 64 -14.84 9.49 -4.62
CA ASP A 64 -15.50 10.70 -4.08
C ASP A 64 -16.19 10.43 -2.71
N GLY A 65 -16.72 9.22 -2.51
CA GLY A 65 -17.26 8.73 -1.23
C GLY A 65 -16.25 7.86 -0.50
N GLY A 66 -15.30 8.50 0.20
CA GLY A 66 -14.09 7.91 0.76
C GLY A 66 -14.18 6.46 1.22
N LEU A 67 -13.43 5.59 0.53
CA LEU A 67 -13.21 4.17 0.84
C LEU A 67 -12.85 3.92 2.31
N THR A 68 -12.34 4.94 3.01
CA THR A 68 -11.84 4.94 4.40
C THR A 68 -12.83 5.49 5.43
N THR A 69 -14.03 5.88 5.00
CA THR A 69 -15.04 6.48 5.86
C THR A 69 -16.07 5.43 6.29
N THR A 70 -16.44 5.46 7.58
CA THR A 70 -17.54 4.64 8.07
C THR A 70 -18.86 5.26 7.72
N VAL A 71 -19.73 4.49 7.10
CA VAL A 71 -21.09 4.92 6.73
C VAL A 71 -22.13 4.30 7.67
N ARG A 72 -23.17 5.09 7.96
CA ARG A 72 -24.38 4.65 8.66
C ARG A 72 -25.56 4.72 7.71
N GLN A 73 -25.86 3.61 7.05
CA GLN A 73 -26.97 3.52 6.12
C GLN A 73 -27.65 2.17 6.28
N ALA A 74 -28.98 2.13 6.16
CA ALA A 74 -29.74 0.89 6.27
C ALA A 74 -29.47 -0.09 5.11
N ILE A 75 -29.01 0.43 3.96
CA ILE A 75 -28.70 -0.32 2.75
C ILE A 75 -27.35 0.20 2.23
N ALA A 76 -26.25 -0.36 2.73
CA ALA A 76 -24.91 -0.10 2.20
C ALA A 76 -24.47 -1.26 1.31
N ALA A 77 -23.81 -0.95 0.19
CA ALA A 77 -23.17 -1.96 -0.65
C ALA A 77 -22.06 -2.67 0.16
N ARG A 78 -21.88 -3.96 -0.11
CA ARG A 78 -20.84 -4.75 0.56
C ARG A 78 -19.62 -4.76 -0.36
N PRO A 79 -18.47 -4.19 0.04
CA PRO A 79 -17.29 -4.24 -0.81
C PRO A 79 -16.69 -5.64 -0.84
N ILE A 80 -16.10 -6.00 -1.98
CA ILE A 80 -15.15 -7.10 -2.13
C ILE A 80 -13.75 -6.50 -2.15
N VAL A 81 -12.92 -6.92 -1.20
CA VAL A 81 -11.55 -6.43 -1.05
C VAL A 81 -10.60 -7.43 -1.71
N TYR A 82 -9.79 -6.95 -2.66
CA TYR A 82 -8.72 -7.69 -3.32
C TYR A 82 -7.36 -7.12 -2.94
N GLY A 83 -6.36 -8.00 -2.80
CA GLY A 83 -5.03 -7.63 -2.33
C GLY A 83 -5.07 -7.06 -0.91
N GLU A 84 -4.35 -5.97 -0.68
CA GLU A 84 -4.34 -5.24 0.60
C GLU A 84 -4.97 -3.86 0.39
N ALA A 85 -5.88 -3.40 1.24
CA ALA A 85 -6.48 -2.06 1.12
C ALA A 85 -6.95 -1.50 2.46
N ARG A 86 -6.93 -0.18 2.62
CA ARG A 86 -7.56 0.50 3.75
C ARG A 86 -9.05 0.69 3.44
N VAL A 87 -9.91 0.06 4.24
CA VAL A 87 -11.37 0.15 4.08
C VAL A 87 -12.04 0.66 5.36
N GLY A 88 -12.99 1.57 5.18
CA GLY A 88 -13.96 2.03 6.15
C GLY A 88 -15.24 1.21 5.99
N GLY A 89 -15.76 0.69 7.09
CA GLY A 89 -16.88 -0.23 7.04
C GLY A 89 -18.24 0.41 7.29
N THR A 90 -19.29 -0.36 7.08
CA THR A 90 -20.65 0.05 7.44
C THR A 90 -20.94 -0.32 8.88
N ILE A 91 -21.47 0.63 9.65
CA ILE A 91 -21.96 0.36 10.99
C ILE A 91 -23.29 -0.42 10.90
N ILE A 92 -23.30 -1.64 11.42
CA ILE A 92 -24.46 -2.55 11.36
C ILE A 92 -25.16 -2.72 12.70
N PHE A 93 -24.51 -2.35 13.80
CA PHE A 93 -25.08 -2.48 15.13
C PHE A 93 -24.50 -1.46 16.11
N PHE A 94 -25.38 -0.98 17.00
CA PHE A 94 -25.05 -0.08 18.10
C PHE A 94 -25.84 -0.47 19.35
N GLY A 95 -25.23 -0.36 20.51
CA GLY A 95 -25.91 -0.49 21.80
C GLY A 95 -25.08 0.05 22.95
N THR A 96 -25.71 0.29 24.08
CA THR A 96 -25.04 0.78 25.29
C THR A 96 -25.23 -0.19 26.46
N THR A 97 -24.23 -0.26 27.34
CA THR A 97 -24.32 -1.01 28.61
C THR A 97 -23.92 -0.14 29.78
N GLU A 98 -24.20 -0.62 31.00
CA GLU A 98 -23.86 0.05 32.27
C GLU A 98 -24.30 1.53 32.32
N ASN A 99 -25.59 1.79 32.11
CA ASN A 99 -26.15 3.15 32.13
C ASN A 99 -25.42 4.13 31.19
N ASN A 100 -25.21 3.74 29.93
CA ASN A 100 -24.53 4.52 28.89
C ASN A 100 -23.04 4.78 29.14
N LYS A 101 -22.40 4.00 30.04
CA LYS A 101 -20.96 4.06 30.27
C LYS A 101 -20.15 3.43 29.14
N TYR A 102 -20.62 2.31 28.58
CA TYR A 102 -19.96 1.66 27.45
C TYR A 102 -20.82 1.74 26.20
N LEU A 103 -20.18 2.09 25.09
CA LEU A 103 -20.74 2.07 23.76
C LEU A 103 -20.20 0.86 22.99
N HIS A 104 -21.09 0.03 22.48
CA HIS A 104 -20.78 -1.12 21.66
C HIS A 104 -21.15 -0.81 20.21
N MET A 105 -20.21 -1.05 19.30
CA MET A 105 -20.35 -0.79 17.88
C MET A 105 -19.81 -1.97 17.08
N VAL A 106 -20.54 -2.35 16.03
CA VAL A 106 -20.06 -3.36 15.06
C VAL A 106 -20.01 -2.74 13.68
N VAL A 107 -18.83 -2.83 13.06
CA VAL A 107 -18.51 -2.27 11.75
C VAL A 107 -18.18 -3.40 10.79
N ALA A 108 -18.98 -3.57 9.73
CA ALA A 108 -18.73 -4.55 8.67
C ALA A 108 -17.80 -3.95 7.62
N LEU A 109 -16.62 -4.56 7.43
CA LEU A 109 -15.57 -4.07 6.53
C LEU A 109 -15.68 -4.64 5.12
N ALA A 110 -16.01 -5.93 4.98
CA ALA A 110 -16.05 -6.61 3.68
C ALA A 110 -17.12 -7.70 3.63
N GLY A 111 -17.74 -7.88 2.46
CA GLY A 111 -18.80 -8.86 2.22
C GLY A 111 -18.32 -10.30 1.98
N HIS A 112 -17.16 -10.67 2.52
CA HIS A 112 -16.56 -12.00 2.38
C HIS A 112 -15.59 -12.28 3.55
N GLU A 113 -15.04 -13.50 3.60
CA GLU A 113 -13.93 -13.82 4.50
C GLU A 113 -12.65 -13.13 4.00
N VAL A 114 -11.97 -12.46 4.93
CA VAL A 114 -10.68 -11.80 4.70
C VAL A 114 -9.57 -12.59 5.38
N GLU A 115 -8.37 -12.58 4.81
CA GLU A 115 -7.21 -13.26 5.41
C GLU A 115 -6.85 -12.62 6.75
N GLU A 116 -6.76 -11.29 6.78
CA GLU A 116 -6.33 -10.58 7.97
C GLU A 116 -6.93 -9.17 8.03
N ILE A 117 -7.37 -8.77 9.22
CA ILE A 117 -7.60 -7.36 9.55
C ILE A 117 -6.35 -6.90 10.30
N GLY A 118 -5.51 -6.09 9.65
CA GLY A 118 -4.24 -5.60 10.17
C GLY A 118 -4.41 -4.43 11.14
N GLU A 119 -3.68 -3.35 10.91
CA GLU A 119 -3.76 -2.12 11.71
C GLU A 119 -5.16 -1.49 11.62
N VAL A 120 -5.76 -1.20 12.78
CA VAL A 120 -7.08 -0.56 12.90
C VAL A 120 -6.88 0.92 13.23
N TRP A 121 -7.67 1.77 12.61
CA TRP A 121 -7.59 3.21 12.72
C TRP A 121 -8.88 3.74 13.30
N LEU A 122 -8.72 4.56 14.34
CA LEU A 122 -9.80 5.36 14.91
C LEU A 122 -9.49 6.81 14.60
N ASP A 123 -10.34 7.42 13.78
CA ASP A 123 -10.07 8.70 13.15
C ASP A 123 -8.71 8.64 12.41
N ASP A 124 -7.74 9.44 12.86
CA ASP A 124 -6.40 9.52 12.31
C ASP A 124 -5.34 8.78 13.15
N THR A 125 -5.74 8.07 14.19
CA THR A 125 -4.81 7.37 15.10
C THR A 125 -4.73 5.89 14.75
N PRO A 126 -3.54 5.38 14.37
CA PRO A 126 -3.32 3.96 14.13
C PRO A 126 -3.24 3.16 15.44
N ILE A 127 -3.79 1.95 15.40
CA ILE A 127 -3.72 0.94 16.46
C ILE A 127 -3.19 -0.35 15.81
N PRO A 128 -1.85 -0.51 15.76
CA PRO A 128 -1.22 -1.73 15.27
C PRO A 128 -1.51 -2.95 16.18
N PRO A 129 -1.30 -4.17 15.70
CA PRO A 129 -1.67 -5.39 16.43
C PRO A 129 -1.06 -5.52 17.83
N ASP A 130 0.17 -5.05 18.05
CA ASP A 130 0.85 -5.08 19.35
C ASP A 130 0.36 -4.03 20.35
N HIS A 131 -0.50 -3.10 19.94
CA HIS A 131 -1.17 -2.18 20.86
C HIS A 131 -2.37 -2.82 21.55
N LEU A 132 -2.75 -4.04 21.18
CA LEU A 132 -3.88 -4.78 21.72
C LEU A 132 -3.41 -5.96 22.58
N ASP A 133 -4.06 -6.16 23.72
CA ASP A 133 -3.92 -7.42 24.47
C ASP A 133 -4.73 -8.56 23.83
N ALA A 134 -4.61 -9.78 24.37
CA ALA A 134 -5.37 -10.94 23.91
C ALA A 134 -6.90 -10.79 24.03
N GLY A 135 -7.37 -9.89 24.91
CA GLY A 135 -8.79 -9.53 25.06
C GLY A 135 -9.25 -8.41 24.12
N GLY A 136 -8.33 -7.87 23.30
CA GLY A 136 -8.57 -6.76 22.39
C GLY A 136 -8.54 -5.38 23.06
N ASN A 137 -8.16 -5.24 24.32
CA ASN A 137 -8.06 -3.91 24.95
C ASN A 137 -6.82 -3.18 24.45
N VAL A 138 -6.95 -1.88 24.21
CA VAL A 138 -5.81 -1.03 23.86
C VAL A 138 -4.93 -0.82 25.10
N ILE A 139 -3.70 -1.33 25.06
CA ILE A 139 -2.74 -1.31 26.16
C ILE A 139 -1.57 -0.34 25.97
N SER A 140 -1.28 0.04 24.72
CA SER A 140 -0.11 0.86 24.40
C SER A 140 -0.17 2.24 25.03
N ALA A 141 0.91 2.64 25.72
CA ALA A 141 1.01 3.94 26.39
C ALA A 141 1.05 5.13 25.41
N SER A 142 1.48 4.90 24.17
CA SER A 142 1.49 5.91 23.12
C SER A 142 0.11 6.15 22.51
N SER A 143 -0.86 5.25 22.73
CA SER A 143 -2.20 5.41 22.18
C SER A 143 -3.11 6.26 23.09
N PRO A 144 -3.79 7.29 22.57
CA PRO A 144 -4.78 8.05 23.34
C PRO A 144 -5.92 7.16 23.84
N TYR A 145 -6.17 6.03 23.17
CA TYR A 145 -7.26 5.10 23.47
C TYR A 145 -6.91 4.04 24.53
N LYS A 146 -5.73 4.12 25.15
CA LYS A 146 -5.33 3.21 26.22
C LYS A 146 -6.40 3.10 27.31
N GLY A 147 -6.79 1.87 27.62
CA GLY A 147 -7.74 1.52 28.67
C GLY A 147 -9.19 1.95 28.41
N VAL A 148 -9.48 2.65 27.30
CA VAL A 148 -10.83 3.14 26.99
C VAL A 148 -11.45 2.44 25.78
N VAL A 149 -10.66 1.87 24.88
CA VAL A 149 -11.16 1.11 23.72
C VAL A 149 -10.78 -0.36 23.83
N ARG A 150 -11.74 -1.22 23.44
CA ARG A 150 -11.50 -2.63 23.09
C ARG A 150 -11.90 -2.85 21.63
N ILE A 151 -11.05 -3.55 20.89
CA ILE A 151 -11.19 -3.87 19.47
C ILE A 151 -11.09 -5.38 19.31
N LYS A 152 -12.10 -6.00 18.70
CA LYS A 152 -12.07 -7.40 18.29
C LYS A 152 -12.34 -7.53 16.81
N LYS A 153 -11.53 -8.34 16.16
CA LYS A 153 -11.52 -8.54 14.71
C LYS A 153 -12.26 -9.84 14.39
N LEU A 154 -13.17 -9.77 13.42
CA LEU A 154 -13.94 -10.91 12.91
C LEU A 154 -13.56 -11.07 11.44
N SER A 155 -12.89 -12.17 11.09
CA SER A 155 -12.38 -12.39 9.72
C SER A 155 -13.49 -12.67 8.70
N GLY A 156 -14.70 -12.96 9.14
CA GLY A 156 -15.80 -13.31 8.23
C GLY A 156 -15.84 -14.78 7.85
N ASN A 157 -15.07 -15.64 8.51
CA ASN A 157 -15.07 -17.08 8.25
C ASN A 157 -16.52 -17.64 8.27
N PRO A 158 -16.92 -18.48 7.30
CA PRO A 158 -18.27 -19.04 7.24
C PRO A 158 -18.71 -19.76 8.53
N ASN A 159 -17.76 -20.35 9.24
CA ASN A 159 -17.96 -21.06 10.50
C ASN A 159 -17.69 -20.20 11.74
N GLN A 160 -17.40 -18.91 11.62
CA GLN A 160 -17.11 -18.04 12.78
C GLN A 160 -18.28 -17.98 13.75
N THR A 161 -18.01 -17.95 15.04
CA THR A 161 -19.01 -17.77 16.10
C THR A 161 -19.27 -16.28 16.35
N ALA A 162 -20.40 -15.96 16.98
CA ALA A 162 -20.64 -14.60 17.46
C ALA A 162 -19.58 -14.25 18.53
N ASP A 163 -19.18 -12.98 18.61
CA ASP A 163 -18.26 -12.55 19.66
C ASP A 163 -18.89 -12.74 21.05
N SER A 164 -18.20 -13.47 21.92
CA SER A 164 -18.71 -13.85 23.24
C SER A 164 -18.94 -12.64 24.15
N ASP A 165 -18.07 -11.62 24.08
CA ASP A 165 -18.22 -10.42 24.92
C ASP A 165 -19.40 -9.57 24.46
N LEU A 166 -19.61 -9.46 23.16
CA LEU A 166 -20.75 -8.74 22.59
C LEU A 166 -22.08 -9.45 22.89
N VAL A 167 -22.11 -10.79 22.86
CA VAL A 167 -23.28 -11.56 23.31
C VAL A 167 -23.51 -11.37 24.81
N ALA A 168 -22.44 -11.45 25.62
CA ALA A 168 -22.52 -11.27 27.07
C ALA A 168 -22.97 -9.86 27.49
N ALA A 169 -22.76 -8.85 26.63
CA ALA A 169 -23.24 -7.49 26.87
C ALA A 169 -24.78 -7.39 26.95
N GLY A 170 -25.53 -8.36 26.42
CA GLY A 170 -26.99 -8.45 26.61
C GLY A 170 -27.81 -7.37 25.89
N ILE A 171 -27.25 -6.74 24.86
CA ILE A 171 -27.82 -5.57 24.15
C ILE A 171 -28.62 -5.94 22.88
N GLY A 172 -29.14 -7.16 22.81
CA GLY A 172 -29.86 -7.67 21.63
C GLY A 172 -28.98 -8.33 20.56
N TRP A 173 -27.65 -8.36 20.75
CA TRP A 173 -26.77 -9.21 19.96
C TRP A 173 -26.79 -10.65 20.49
N THR A 174 -27.23 -11.61 19.68
CA THR A 174 -27.40 -13.01 20.09
C THR A 174 -26.33 -13.91 19.48
N SER A 175 -26.23 -15.16 19.93
CA SER A 175 -25.34 -16.18 19.34
C SER A 175 -25.67 -16.50 17.87
N ALA A 176 -26.86 -16.12 17.39
CA ALA A 176 -27.23 -16.22 15.98
C ALA A 176 -26.59 -15.12 15.12
N HIS A 177 -26.25 -13.96 15.71
CA HIS A 177 -25.63 -12.84 15.02
C HIS A 177 -24.12 -13.07 14.87
N ARG A 178 -23.76 -13.88 13.88
CA ARG A 178 -22.39 -14.39 13.69
C ARG A 178 -21.59 -13.69 12.60
N LEU A 179 -22.23 -12.83 11.80
CA LEU A 179 -21.60 -12.20 10.62
C LEU A 179 -20.96 -13.19 9.63
N ARG A 180 -21.51 -14.40 9.48
CA ARG A 180 -20.95 -15.42 8.58
C ARG A 180 -20.75 -14.87 7.16
N GLY A 181 -19.56 -15.04 6.60
CA GLY A 181 -19.23 -14.50 5.28
C GLY A 181 -19.11 -12.98 5.24
N THR A 182 -18.88 -12.31 6.37
CA THR A 182 -18.70 -10.85 6.46
C THR A 182 -17.63 -10.52 7.48
N ALA A 183 -16.52 -9.95 7.02
CA ALA A 183 -15.47 -9.46 7.89
C ALA A 183 -15.90 -8.16 8.57
N GLY A 184 -15.50 -7.99 9.83
CA GLY A 184 -15.87 -6.80 10.61
C GLY A 184 -15.07 -6.61 11.87
N ILE A 185 -15.31 -5.49 12.53
CA ILE A 185 -14.70 -5.11 13.80
C ILE A 185 -15.80 -4.85 14.81
N TYR A 186 -15.67 -5.46 15.98
CA TYR A 186 -16.41 -5.08 17.17
C TYR A 186 -15.57 -4.13 18.02
N LEU A 187 -16.14 -2.97 18.34
CA LEU A 187 -15.56 -1.97 19.22
C LEU A 187 -16.41 -1.80 20.47
N ARG A 188 -15.75 -1.77 21.63
CA ARG A 188 -16.33 -1.29 22.89
C ARG A 188 -15.55 -0.08 23.37
N MET A 189 -16.23 1.04 23.56
CA MET A 189 -15.63 2.30 23.99
C MET A 189 -16.21 2.71 25.34
N LEU A 190 -15.34 3.05 26.29
CA LEU A 190 -15.69 3.68 27.56
C LEU A 190 -15.97 5.16 27.32
N TRP A 191 -17.08 5.67 27.83
CA TRP A 191 -17.40 7.10 27.75
C TRP A 191 -16.30 7.93 28.41
N ASN A 192 -15.73 8.85 27.64
CA ASN A 192 -14.72 9.80 28.09
C ASN A 192 -14.79 11.03 27.17
N GLN A 193 -15.21 12.18 27.72
CA GLN A 193 -15.41 13.41 26.97
C GLN A 193 -14.10 14.03 26.46
N ASP A 194 -12.97 13.79 27.13
CA ASP A 194 -11.67 14.31 26.72
C ASP A 194 -11.07 13.52 25.56
N LYS A 195 -11.40 12.23 25.46
CA LYS A 195 -10.87 11.33 24.43
C LYS A 195 -11.76 11.18 23.19
N PHE A 196 -13.05 11.46 23.31
CA PHE A 196 -14.01 11.34 22.22
C PHE A 196 -14.82 12.64 22.06
N THR A 197 -14.56 13.37 20.99
CA THR A 197 -15.36 14.55 20.59
C THR A 197 -16.65 14.16 19.85
N GLY A 198 -16.71 12.93 19.35
CA GLY A 198 -17.83 12.34 18.63
C GLY A 198 -17.65 10.84 18.47
N LEU A 199 -18.43 10.25 17.57
CA LEU A 199 -18.25 8.85 17.18
C LEU A 199 -17.04 8.76 16.23
N PRO A 200 -16.00 7.99 16.57
CA PRO A 200 -14.80 7.93 15.75
C PRO A 200 -15.08 7.23 14.42
N ASN A 201 -14.40 7.67 13.37
CA ASN A 201 -14.32 6.98 12.10
C ASN A 201 -13.48 5.71 12.25
N VAL A 202 -14.03 4.54 11.89
CA VAL A 202 -13.34 3.25 12.00
C VAL A 202 -12.92 2.74 10.63
N SER A 203 -11.61 2.68 10.38
CA SER A 203 -11.07 2.06 9.18
C SER A 203 -9.98 1.06 9.55
N ALA A 204 -9.66 0.13 8.65
CA ALA A 204 -8.57 -0.80 8.87
C ALA A 204 -7.89 -1.17 7.56
N TRP A 205 -6.60 -1.48 7.64
CA TRP A 205 -5.91 -2.17 6.56
C TRP A 205 -6.32 -3.64 6.56
N VAL A 206 -6.89 -4.08 5.44
CA VAL A 206 -7.45 -5.42 5.28
C VAL A 206 -6.68 -6.14 4.19
N ARG A 207 -6.16 -7.32 4.50
CA ARG A 207 -5.74 -8.31 3.51
C ARG A 207 -6.99 -9.08 3.10
N GLY A 208 -7.42 -8.83 1.86
CA GLY A 208 -8.72 -9.19 1.32
C GLY A 208 -8.95 -10.68 1.09
N ALA A 209 -9.64 -11.00 0.00
CA ALA A 209 -10.07 -12.36 -0.31
C ALA A 209 -8.87 -13.32 -0.50
N ARG A 210 -9.05 -14.55 -0.03
CA ARG A 210 -8.18 -15.68 -0.38
C ARG A 210 -8.59 -16.17 -1.77
N LEU A 211 -7.62 -16.25 -2.67
CA LEU A 211 -7.86 -16.53 -4.08
C LEU A 211 -7.44 -17.97 -4.38
N TYR A 212 -8.21 -18.64 -5.22
CA TYR A 212 -7.82 -19.94 -5.75
C TYR A 212 -6.70 -19.76 -6.77
N ASP A 213 -5.58 -20.45 -6.56
CA ASP A 213 -4.48 -20.49 -7.51
C ASP A 213 -4.48 -21.85 -8.27
N PRO A 214 -4.75 -21.88 -9.58
CA PRO A 214 -4.73 -23.10 -10.38
C PRO A 214 -3.35 -23.76 -10.45
N ARG A 215 -2.25 -23.05 -10.13
CA ARG A 215 -0.89 -23.62 -10.09
C ARG A 215 -0.71 -24.58 -8.92
N THR A 216 -1.35 -24.28 -7.79
CA THR A 216 -1.19 -25.04 -6.53
C THR A 216 -2.43 -25.84 -6.17
N GLY A 217 -3.60 -25.50 -6.73
CA GLY A 217 -4.89 -26.09 -6.39
C GLY A 217 -5.43 -25.64 -5.02
N GLY A 218 -4.84 -24.60 -4.42
CA GLY A 218 -5.16 -24.13 -3.07
C GLY A 218 -5.72 -22.70 -3.04
N PHE A 219 -6.28 -22.33 -1.88
CA PHE A 219 -6.71 -20.96 -1.59
C PHE A 219 -5.72 -20.28 -0.65
N SER A 220 -5.07 -19.23 -1.13
CA SER A 220 -4.15 -18.38 -0.36
C SER A 220 -4.42 -16.92 -0.61
N TRP A 221 -4.02 -16.05 0.32
CA TRP A 221 -4.03 -14.62 0.04
C TRP A 221 -2.90 -14.27 -0.92
N THR A 222 -3.21 -13.45 -1.93
CA THR A 222 -2.21 -12.94 -2.88
C THR A 222 -2.71 -11.62 -3.50
N PRO A 223 -1.84 -10.63 -3.73
CA PRO A 223 -2.16 -9.43 -4.47
C PRO A 223 -2.09 -9.65 -6.00
N ASN A 224 -2.02 -10.88 -6.50
CA ASN A 224 -1.95 -11.16 -7.93
C ASN A 224 -3.25 -10.76 -8.66
N ALA A 225 -3.13 -9.81 -9.59
CA ALA A 225 -4.28 -9.23 -10.30
C ALA A 225 -4.99 -10.24 -11.23
N ALA A 226 -4.26 -11.17 -11.85
CA ALA A 226 -4.86 -12.20 -12.71
C ALA A 226 -5.71 -13.19 -11.90
N LEU A 227 -5.24 -13.59 -10.71
CA LEU A 227 -5.99 -14.45 -9.81
C LEU A 227 -7.22 -13.73 -9.22
N ALA A 228 -7.13 -12.41 -8.99
CA ALA A 228 -8.28 -11.61 -8.56
C ALA A 228 -9.35 -11.51 -9.67
N ALA A 229 -8.94 -11.36 -10.93
CA ALA A 229 -9.86 -11.41 -12.07
C ALA A 229 -10.53 -12.78 -12.19
N ARG A 230 -9.76 -13.87 -12.01
CA ARG A 230 -10.27 -15.24 -12.00
C ARG A 230 -11.31 -15.48 -10.90
N ASP A 231 -11.03 -15.03 -9.67
CA ASP A 231 -11.99 -15.12 -8.57
C ASP A 231 -13.27 -14.36 -8.92
N TYR A 232 -13.16 -13.12 -9.39
CA TYR A 232 -14.33 -12.32 -9.74
C TYR A 232 -15.18 -12.93 -10.87
N ILE A 233 -14.55 -13.57 -11.86
CA ILE A 233 -15.22 -14.29 -12.94
C ILE A 233 -15.94 -15.53 -12.38
N GLY A 234 -15.25 -16.33 -11.56
CA GLY A 234 -15.76 -17.59 -11.01
C GLY A 234 -16.71 -17.45 -9.81
N ARG A 235 -16.79 -16.26 -9.21
CA ARG A 235 -17.60 -16.00 -8.02
C ARG A 235 -19.08 -16.05 -8.38
N GLN A 236 -19.78 -17.05 -7.83
CA GLN A 236 -21.20 -17.29 -8.10
C GLN A 236 -22.07 -16.08 -7.78
N GLU A 237 -23.03 -15.79 -8.66
CA GLU A 237 -24.04 -14.73 -8.49
C GLU A 237 -24.93 -14.96 -7.25
N SER A 238 -25.03 -16.22 -6.78
CA SER A 238 -25.99 -16.67 -5.76
C SER A 238 -25.53 -16.49 -4.29
N LEU A 239 -24.48 -15.73 -4.02
CA LEU A 239 -24.09 -15.38 -2.65
C LEU A 239 -24.12 -13.87 -2.48
N LEU A 240 -24.19 -13.40 -1.24
CA LEU A 240 -24.31 -12.00 -0.82
C LEU A 240 -23.23 -11.02 -1.38
N THR A 241 -22.36 -11.49 -2.28
CA THR A 241 -21.26 -10.81 -2.97
C THR A 241 -21.16 -11.35 -4.41
N PRO A 242 -21.96 -10.82 -5.36
CA PRO A 242 -22.01 -11.31 -6.74
C PRO A 242 -20.71 -11.03 -7.52
N GLY A 243 -20.35 -11.98 -8.39
CA GLY A 243 -19.37 -11.81 -9.48
C GLY A 243 -20.04 -12.10 -10.84
N ILE A 244 -19.27 -12.55 -11.83
CA ILE A 244 -19.84 -12.93 -13.16
C ILE A 244 -20.56 -14.29 -13.09
N GLY A 245 -20.16 -15.16 -12.17
CA GLY A 245 -20.82 -16.45 -11.95
C GLY A 245 -20.48 -17.53 -12.98
N ALA A 246 -19.35 -17.41 -13.68
CA ALA A 246 -18.85 -18.47 -14.55
C ALA A 246 -18.48 -19.70 -13.70
N SER A 247 -18.81 -20.89 -14.19
CA SER A 247 -18.32 -22.14 -13.62
C SER A 247 -16.80 -22.28 -13.84
N GLY A 248 -16.13 -23.09 -13.02
CA GLY A 248 -14.68 -23.31 -13.18
C GLY A 248 -14.29 -23.84 -14.56
N ASP A 249 -15.16 -24.62 -15.21
CA ASP A 249 -14.94 -25.16 -16.55
C ASP A 249 -15.06 -24.10 -17.66
N GLU A 250 -15.74 -23.00 -17.38
CA GLU A 250 -15.87 -21.81 -18.25
C GLU A 250 -14.70 -20.83 -18.05
N ILE A 251 -13.65 -21.21 -17.33
CA ILE A 251 -12.43 -20.40 -17.16
C ILE A 251 -11.24 -21.17 -17.73
N ASP A 252 -10.43 -20.51 -18.55
CA ASP A 252 -9.17 -21.04 -19.03
C ASP A 252 -8.09 -20.88 -17.95
N ASP A 253 -7.96 -21.89 -17.11
CA ASP A 253 -6.93 -21.92 -16.07
C ASP A 253 -5.50 -21.93 -16.67
N THR A 254 -5.29 -22.37 -17.91
CA THR A 254 -3.95 -22.32 -18.55
C THR A 254 -3.56 -20.88 -18.86
N ALA A 255 -4.47 -20.11 -19.46
CA ALA A 255 -4.28 -18.68 -19.68
C ALA A 255 -4.11 -17.92 -18.35
N THR A 256 -4.90 -18.30 -17.34
CA THR A 256 -4.82 -17.72 -15.99
C THR A 256 -3.48 -17.98 -15.33
N VAL A 257 -2.92 -19.20 -15.43
CA VAL A 257 -1.58 -19.53 -14.92
C VAL A 257 -0.51 -18.68 -15.59
N ALA A 258 -0.56 -18.53 -16.92
CA ALA A 258 0.38 -17.70 -17.66
C ALA A 258 0.31 -16.23 -17.21
N ALA A 259 -0.91 -15.69 -17.09
CA ALA A 259 -1.13 -14.33 -16.60
C ALA A 259 -0.69 -14.13 -15.14
N ALA A 260 -0.92 -15.12 -14.27
CA ALA A 260 -0.50 -15.09 -12.88
C ALA A 260 1.04 -15.07 -12.76
N ASN A 261 1.74 -15.91 -13.53
CA ASN A 261 3.21 -15.91 -13.56
C ASN A 261 3.77 -14.55 -13.99
N ILE A 262 3.18 -13.92 -15.03
CA ILE A 262 3.57 -12.58 -15.47
C ILE A 262 3.40 -11.56 -14.34
N CYS A 263 2.30 -11.62 -13.58
CA CYS A 263 2.05 -10.68 -12.48
C CYS A 263 3.08 -10.81 -11.35
N ASP A 264 3.53 -12.04 -11.05
CA ASP A 264 4.48 -12.33 -9.96
C ASP A 264 5.95 -12.05 -10.31
N GLU A 265 6.27 -11.79 -11.58
CA GLU A 265 7.63 -11.44 -12.00
C GLU A 265 8.15 -10.19 -11.26
N THR A 266 9.36 -10.27 -10.70
CA THR A 266 9.97 -9.11 -10.03
C THR A 266 10.55 -8.15 -11.04
N VAL A 267 10.02 -6.92 -11.08
CA VAL A 267 10.54 -5.81 -11.88
C VAL A 267 11.47 -4.97 -11.02
N ALA A 268 12.67 -4.67 -11.54
CA ALA A 268 13.61 -3.79 -10.86
C ALA A 268 13.07 -2.37 -10.77
N THR A 269 13.22 -1.76 -9.60
CA THR A 269 12.89 -0.34 -9.36
C THR A 269 14.16 0.46 -9.11
N LYS A 270 14.07 1.78 -9.25
CA LYS A 270 15.09 2.69 -8.76
C LYS A 270 15.32 2.43 -7.28
N ASN A 271 16.60 2.42 -6.88
CA ASN A 271 16.97 2.19 -5.50
C ASN A 271 16.46 3.32 -4.60
N GLU A 272 15.74 2.97 -3.54
CA GLU A 272 15.26 3.86 -2.50
C GLU A 272 15.70 3.33 -1.14
N ASP A 273 16.39 4.16 -0.36
CA ASP A 273 16.99 3.78 0.93
C ASP A 273 16.15 4.28 2.10
N PHE A 274 15.71 3.34 2.94
CA PHE A 274 14.98 3.60 4.18
C PHE A 274 15.90 3.37 5.36
N THR A 275 16.25 4.42 6.10
CA THR A 275 17.09 4.27 7.30
C THR A 275 16.29 3.61 8.42
N VAL A 276 16.89 2.66 9.14
CA VAL A 276 16.29 1.97 10.28
C VAL A 276 16.61 2.73 11.56
N SER A 277 15.60 3.12 12.33
CA SER A 277 15.74 3.78 13.64
C SER A 277 15.97 2.80 14.78
N SER A 278 15.33 1.62 14.73
CA SER A 278 15.48 0.59 15.75
C SER A 278 15.18 -0.80 15.21
N VAL A 279 15.79 -1.80 15.84
CA VAL A 279 15.58 -3.22 15.57
C VAL A 279 15.01 -3.86 16.83
N ASP A 280 13.80 -4.40 16.73
CA ASP A 280 13.14 -5.15 17.80
C ASP A 280 13.30 -6.64 17.54
N VAL A 281 14.20 -7.25 18.32
CA VAL A 281 14.55 -8.67 18.33
C VAL A 281 13.39 -9.53 18.84
N SER A 282 12.55 -9.01 19.76
CA SER A 282 11.48 -9.80 20.37
C SER A 282 10.23 -9.95 19.50
N GLY A 283 10.00 -8.97 18.63
CA GLY A 283 8.85 -8.94 17.72
C GLY A 283 9.21 -9.10 16.25
N ASP A 284 10.50 -9.31 15.94
CA ASP A 284 11.09 -9.46 14.60
C ASP A 284 10.80 -8.29 13.67
N ARG A 285 11.01 -7.07 14.19
CA ARG A 285 10.58 -5.82 13.52
C ARG A 285 11.73 -4.85 13.31
N LEU A 286 11.73 -4.23 12.15
CA LEU A 286 12.54 -3.05 11.85
C LEU A 286 11.65 -1.81 11.87
N THR A 287 12.02 -0.83 12.66
CA THR A 287 11.39 0.49 12.65
C THR A 287 12.15 1.38 11.68
N LEU A 288 11.46 1.99 10.73
CA LEU A 288 12.04 2.88 9.74
C LEU A 288 11.92 4.33 10.20
N ASN A 289 12.81 5.19 9.72
CA ASN A 289 12.67 6.63 9.85
C ASN A 289 11.53 7.14 8.95
N GLY A 290 10.77 8.12 9.46
CA GLY A 290 9.65 8.75 8.75
C GLY A 290 8.32 8.56 9.48
N ASP A 291 7.28 9.20 8.97
CA ASP A 291 5.90 9.09 9.50
C ASP A 291 5.09 8.02 8.74
N ARG A 292 5.39 7.80 7.46
CA ARG A 292 4.56 6.98 6.56
C ARG A 292 5.37 5.85 5.91
N LEU A 293 4.77 4.67 5.86
CA LEU A 293 5.34 3.53 5.14
C LEU A 293 4.94 3.56 3.66
N THR A 294 5.93 3.64 2.78
CA THR A 294 5.74 3.57 1.32
C THR A 294 5.88 2.14 0.77
N LEU A 295 6.62 1.28 1.48
CA LEU A 295 6.87 -0.11 1.11
C LEU A 295 5.59 -0.95 1.22
N MET A 296 5.41 -1.86 0.27
CA MET A 296 4.25 -2.75 0.18
C MET A 296 4.60 -4.21 0.41
N SER A 297 3.58 -5.00 0.74
CA SER A 297 3.66 -6.46 0.85
C SER A 297 4.26 -7.07 -0.42
N GLY A 298 5.41 -7.75 -0.28
CA GLY A 298 6.13 -8.40 -1.39
C GLY A 298 7.12 -7.52 -2.15
N ASP A 299 7.35 -6.27 -1.74
CA ASP A 299 8.43 -5.46 -2.31
C ASP A 299 9.80 -6.09 -1.97
N ARG A 300 10.71 -6.17 -2.95
CA ARG A 300 12.04 -6.74 -2.79
C ARG A 300 13.00 -5.71 -2.25
N VAL A 301 13.64 -6.03 -1.13
CA VAL A 301 14.56 -5.15 -0.42
C VAL A 301 15.88 -5.84 -0.09
N ARG A 302 16.94 -5.05 0.09
CA ARG A 302 18.23 -5.50 0.60
C ARG A 302 18.59 -4.73 1.86
N VAL A 303 19.16 -5.44 2.84
CA VAL A 303 19.68 -4.81 4.05
C VAL A 303 21.08 -4.26 3.77
N LEU A 304 21.31 -3.02 4.18
CA LEU A 304 22.58 -2.33 4.19
C LEU A 304 22.95 -2.03 5.64
N THR A 305 24.23 -2.16 5.98
CA THR A 305 24.72 -1.79 7.32
C THR A 305 26.13 -1.25 7.25
N THR A 306 26.46 -0.32 8.16
CA THR A 306 27.84 0.14 8.37
C THR A 306 28.61 -0.71 9.40
N GLY A 307 27.94 -1.62 10.11
CA GLY A 307 28.53 -2.52 11.09
C GLY A 307 28.09 -3.97 10.89
N SER A 308 27.79 -4.69 11.97
CA SER A 308 27.28 -6.06 11.88
C SER A 308 25.78 -6.06 11.59
N ALA A 309 25.33 -6.81 10.59
CA ALA A 309 23.91 -6.88 10.24
C ALA A 309 23.08 -7.46 11.41
N PRO A 310 21.79 -7.14 11.49
CA PRO A 310 20.90 -7.80 12.45
C PRO A 310 20.93 -9.32 12.24
N GLY A 311 20.84 -10.07 13.34
CA GLY A 311 20.88 -11.53 13.31
C GLY A 311 19.76 -12.08 12.43
N GLY A 312 20.04 -13.13 11.65
CA GLY A 312 19.10 -13.66 10.65
C GLY A 312 19.08 -12.89 9.32
N LEU A 313 19.68 -11.69 9.25
CA LEU A 313 19.77 -10.88 8.04
C LEU A 313 21.23 -10.73 7.57
N ALA A 314 21.40 -10.63 6.26
CA ALA A 314 22.70 -10.52 5.60
C ALA A 314 22.67 -9.46 4.50
N THR A 315 23.75 -8.69 4.36
CA THR A 315 23.91 -7.72 3.27
C THR A 315 23.99 -8.42 1.92
N GLY A 316 23.42 -7.80 0.88
CA GLY A 316 23.45 -8.34 -0.48
C GLY A 316 22.47 -9.49 -0.74
N THR A 317 21.74 -9.95 0.29
CA THR A 317 20.64 -10.91 0.14
C THR A 317 19.33 -10.16 -0.12
N ASP A 318 18.51 -10.72 -1.02
CA ASP A 318 17.17 -10.21 -1.31
C ASP A 318 16.18 -10.74 -0.27
N TYR A 319 15.44 -9.83 0.34
CA TYR A 319 14.35 -10.09 1.27
C TYR A 319 13.06 -9.46 0.76
N TYR A 320 11.93 -9.87 1.33
CA TYR A 320 10.61 -9.39 0.93
C TYR A 320 9.88 -8.74 2.10
N VAL A 321 9.26 -7.59 1.85
CA VAL A 321 8.65 -6.77 2.90
C VAL A 321 7.29 -7.32 3.32
N ILE A 322 7.06 -7.36 4.63
CA ILE A 322 5.76 -7.52 5.27
C ILE A 322 5.47 -6.24 6.08
N PRO A 323 4.54 -5.37 5.63
CA PRO A 323 4.11 -4.19 6.37
C PRO A 323 3.53 -4.56 7.74
N TYR A 324 3.88 -3.82 8.79
CA TYR A 324 3.36 -4.04 10.15
C TYR A 324 2.62 -2.82 10.72
N GLN A 325 3.22 -1.64 10.60
CA GLN A 325 2.60 -0.35 10.97
C GLN A 325 2.89 0.65 9.86
N ARG A 326 1.85 1.39 9.42
CA ARG A 326 1.97 2.27 8.23
C ARG A 326 2.06 3.76 8.56
N LYS A 327 1.61 4.21 9.74
CA LYS A 327 1.60 5.62 10.16
C LYS A 327 2.26 5.80 11.54
N ASP A 328 2.76 7.01 11.83
CA ASP A 328 3.43 7.49 13.04
C ASP A 328 4.81 6.87 13.26
N THR A 329 4.91 5.55 13.15
CA THR A 329 6.14 4.80 13.38
C THR A 329 6.15 3.63 12.39
N PRO A 330 6.62 3.85 11.15
CA PRO A 330 6.57 2.84 10.11
C PRO A 330 7.41 1.64 10.52
N ARG A 331 6.78 0.47 10.61
CA ARG A 331 7.42 -0.79 11.01
C ARG A 331 7.17 -1.85 9.97
N ILE A 332 8.22 -2.63 9.71
CA ILE A 332 8.19 -3.75 8.76
C ILE A 332 8.76 -5.01 9.40
N ARG A 333 8.37 -6.15 8.85
CA ARG A 333 9.08 -7.42 8.98
C ARG A 333 9.65 -7.83 7.62
N LEU A 334 10.63 -8.73 7.63
CA LEU A 334 11.26 -9.24 6.41
C LEU A 334 11.04 -10.75 6.30
N ALA A 335 10.80 -11.21 5.08
CA ALA A 335 10.66 -12.61 4.71
C ALA A 335 11.80 -13.05 3.78
N ALA A 336 12.11 -14.35 3.78
CA ALA A 336 13.17 -14.92 2.95
C ALA A 336 12.77 -15.08 1.48
N SER A 337 11.49 -15.23 1.19
CA SER A 337 10.95 -15.35 -0.17
C SER A 337 9.68 -14.52 -0.37
N TYR A 338 9.28 -14.33 -1.62
CA TYR A 338 8.03 -13.65 -1.97
C TYR A 338 6.82 -14.39 -1.40
N ASP A 339 6.78 -15.72 -1.55
CA ASP A 339 5.69 -16.55 -1.05
C ASP A 339 5.60 -16.53 0.48
N ASP A 340 6.73 -16.52 1.18
CA ASP A 340 6.78 -16.35 2.64
C ASP A 340 6.20 -15.00 3.07
N ALA A 341 6.49 -13.91 2.34
CA ALA A 341 5.92 -12.60 2.61
C ALA A 341 4.40 -12.59 2.46
N LEU A 342 3.87 -13.26 1.45
CA LEU A 342 2.43 -13.40 1.23
C LEU A 342 1.76 -14.25 2.32
N ALA A 343 2.44 -15.31 2.78
CA ALA A 343 1.99 -16.16 3.87
C ALA A 343 2.17 -15.51 5.27
N GLY A 344 2.82 -14.35 5.36
CA GLY A 344 3.14 -13.70 6.64
C GLY A 344 4.23 -14.41 7.45
N LEU A 345 5.04 -15.26 6.82
CA LEU A 345 6.18 -15.93 7.42
C LEU A 345 7.39 -14.97 7.38
N PHE A 346 7.88 -14.59 8.55
CA PHE A 346 8.98 -13.64 8.71
C PHE A 346 10.22 -14.31 9.29
N ILE A 347 11.36 -13.67 9.07
CA ILE A 347 12.66 -14.09 9.58
C ILE A 347 12.75 -13.78 11.07
N ASP A 348 13.30 -14.73 11.83
CA ASP A 348 13.67 -14.58 13.24
C ASP A 348 14.93 -13.71 13.38
N ILE A 349 14.80 -12.56 14.02
CA ILE A 349 15.90 -11.62 14.26
C ILE A 349 16.55 -11.96 15.59
N THR A 350 17.74 -12.55 15.55
CA THR A 350 18.41 -13.03 16.77
C THR A 350 19.26 -11.97 17.48
N SER A 351 19.56 -10.84 16.83
CA SER A 351 20.29 -9.72 17.42
C SER A 351 20.03 -8.42 16.66
N ALA A 352 20.11 -7.27 17.33
CA ALA A 352 19.92 -5.97 16.67
C ALA A 352 21.00 -5.62 15.65
N GLY A 353 22.19 -6.25 15.74
CA GLY A 353 23.36 -5.86 14.97
C GLY A 353 24.06 -4.62 15.55
N THR A 354 25.00 -4.06 14.80
CA THR A 354 25.72 -2.83 15.16
C THR A 354 25.83 -1.89 13.97
N GLY A 355 25.97 -0.59 14.25
CA GLY A 355 26.06 0.45 13.23
C GLY A 355 24.70 0.94 12.75
N THR A 356 24.69 1.65 11.64
CA THR A 356 23.46 2.18 11.02
C THR A 356 22.96 1.16 10.01
N HIS A 357 21.70 0.76 10.14
CA HIS A 357 21.04 -0.13 9.18
C HIS A 357 20.16 0.69 8.24
N SER A 358 20.10 0.29 6.98
CA SER A 358 19.15 0.79 6.00
C SER A 358 18.56 -0.36 5.21
N VAL A 359 17.33 -0.22 4.77
CA VAL A 359 16.63 -1.15 3.88
C VAL A 359 16.52 -0.48 2.52
N ARG A 360 17.09 -1.08 1.48
CA ARG A 360 17.05 -0.56 0.11
C ARG A 360 16.00 -1.30 -0.70
N LYS A 361 14.98 -0.61 -1.22
CA LYS A 361 14.07 -1.19 -2.22
C LYS A 361 14.81 -1.37 -3.55
N THR A 362 14.70 -2.55 -4.14
CA THR A 362 15.38 -2.93 -5.40
C THR A 362 14.44 -3.52 -6.44
N GLY A 363 13.18 -3.81 -6.08
CA GLY A 363 12.20 -4.35 -7.00
C GLY A 363 10.83 -4.50 -6.37
N GLU A 364 9.85 -4.77 -7.21
CA GLU A 364 8.46 -5.03 -6.83
C GLU A 364 7.83 -6.02 -7.83
N PRO A 365 6.76 -6.74 -7.45
CA PRO A 365 6.01 -7.55 -8.41
C PRO A 365 5.49 -6.70 -9.58
N ARG A 366 5.50 -7.28 -10.80
CA ARG A 366 5.15 -6.59 -12.05
C ARG A 366 3.76 -5.98 -11.97
N TYR A 367 2.79 -6.77 -11.53
CA TYR A 367 1.40 -6.35 -11.35
C TYR A 367 0.84 -6.84 -10.03
N ALA A 368 0.20 -5.93 -9.30
CA ALA A 368 -0.41 -6.21 -8.02
C ALA A 368 -1.71 -5.40 -7.88
N VAL A 369 -2.78 -6.08 -7.47
CA VAL A 369 -4.07 -5.48 -7.14
C VAL A 369 -4.10 -5.10 -5.67
N GLY A 370 -4.75 -3.99 -5.35
CA GLY A 370 -5.02 -3.57 -3.99
C GLY A 370 -6.14 -2.55 -3.98
N GLY A 371 -7.29 -2.93 -3.42
CA GLY A 371 -8.45 -2.06 -3.33
C GLY A 371 -9.75 -2.82 -3.09
N ALA A 372 -10.87 -2.11 -3.20
CA ALA A 372 -12.19 -2.69 -3.02
C ALA A 372 -13.09 -2.39 -4.22
N VAL A 373 -13.81 -3.41 -4.69
CA VAL A 373 -14.88 -3.27 -5.68
C VAL A 373 -16.24 -3.35 -5.00
N GLN A 374 -17.19 -2.57 -5.48
CA GLN A 374 -18.53 -2.51 -4.88
C GLN A 374 -19.47 -3.51 -5.55
N THR A 375 -20.26 -4.24 -4.77
CA THR A 375 -21.26 -5.19 -5.32
C THR A 375 -22.44 -4.53 -6.01
N SER A 376 -22.62 -3.23 -5.83
CA SER A 376 -23.68 -2.45 -6.50
C SER A 376 -23.30 -2.02 -7.92
N ALA A 377 -22.05 -2.22 -8.32
CA ALA A 377 -21.53 -1.86 -9.63
C ALA A 377 -21.86 -2.92 -10.69
N GLU A 378 -21.85 -2.53 -11.97
CA GLU A 378 -22.01 -3.48 -13.07
C GLU A 378 -20.83 -4.48 -13.08
N PRO A 379 -21.08 -5.79 -13.22
CA PRO A 379 -20.00 -6.78 -13.18
C PRO A 379 -18.89 -6.56 -14.21
N GLY A 380 -19.24 -6.09 -15.41
CA GLY A 380 -18.26 -5.75 -16.45
C GLY A 380 -17.34 -4.59 -16.06
N ASP A 381 -17.86 -3.56 -15.39
CA ASP A 381 -17.07 -2.42 -14.90
C ASP A 381 -16.10 -2.88 -13.80
N ASN A 382 -16.58 -3.66 -12.82
CA ASN A 382 -15.72 -4.22 -11.77
C ASN A 382 -14.60 -5.11 -12.32
N LEU A 383 -14.90 -5.97 -13.31
CA LEU A 383 -13.89 -6.79 -13.96
C LEU A 383 -12.87 -5.91 -14.71
N GLY A 384 -13.33 -4.87 -15.41
CA GLY A 384 -12.46 -3.90 -16.06
C GLY A 384 -11.53 -3.18 -15.08
N ASP A 385 -12.06 -2.78 -13.92
CA ASP A 385 -11.26 -2.15 -12.86
C ASP A 385 -10.18 -3.12 -12.33
N ILE A 386 -10.48 -4.41 -12.16
CA ILE A 386 -9.51 -5.44 -11.73
C ILE A 386 -8.43 -5.66 -12.81
N LEU A 387 -8.84 -5.82 -14.07
CA LEU A 387 -7.91 -6.01 -15.20
C LEU A 387 -7.02 -4.79 -15.45
N SER A 388 -7.49 -3.58 -15.10
CA SER A 388 -6.70 -2.36 -15.20
C SER A 388 -5.39 -2.42 -14.39
N ALA A 389 -5.38 -3.17 -13.27
CA ALA A 389 -4.21 -3.32 -12.39
C ALA A 389 -3.08 -4.17 -13.00
N CYS A 390 -3.35 -4.92 -14.08
CA CYS A 390 -2.34 -5.71 -14.79
C CYS A 390 -2.19 -5.34 -16.28
N ALA A 391 -2.69 -4.17 -16.69
CA ALA A 391 -2.81 -3.81 -18.11
C ALA A 391 -3.45 -4.95 -18.93
N GLY A 392 -4.36 -5.70 -18.30
CA GLY A 392 -4.86 -6.97 -18.80
C GLY A 392 -6.15 -6.84 -19.58
N ILE A 393 -6.48 -7.91 -20.30
CA ILE A 393 -7.74 -8.07 -21.02
C ILE A 393 -8.40 -9.39 -20.65
N GLY A 394 -9.73 -9.38 -20.57
CA GLY A 394 -10.56 -10.56 -20.37
C GLY A 394 -11.31 -10.84 -21.66
N VAL A 395 -11.11 -12.02 -22.24
CA VAL A 395 -11.71 -12.41 -23.52
C VAL A 395 -12.55 -13.66 -23.31
N TYR A 396 -13.78 -13.68 -23.80
CA TYR A 396 -14.64 -14.86 -23.76
C TYR A 396 -14.68 -15.54 -25.12
N VAL A 397 -14.02 -16.69 -25.27
CA VAL A 397 -13.91 -17.43 -26.54
C VAL A 397 -14.07 -18.93 -26.29
N GLY A 398 -14.77 -19.62 -27.18
CA GLY A 398 -14.91 -21.08 -27.10
C GLY A 398 -15.63 -21.58 -25.84
N GLY A 399 -16.49 -20.74 -25.23
CA GLY A 399 -17.15 -21.05 -23.97
C GLY A 399 -16.28 -20.88 -22.74
N LYS A 400 -15.10 -20.26 -22.87
CA LYS A 400 -14.16 -20.02 -21.77
C LYS A 400 -13.71 -18.56 -21.67
N TRP A 401 -13.55 -18.09 -20.45
CA TRP A 401 -12.89 -16.84 -20.10
C TRP A 401 -11.37 -17.03 -20.13
N ARG A 402 -10.70 -16.29 -21.00
CA ARG A 402 -9.24 -16.17 -21.06
C ARG A 402 -8.83 -14.84 -20.43
N ILE A 403 -8.03 -14.90 -19.37
CA ILE A 403 -7.44 -13.73 -18.72
C ILE A 403 -6.02 -13.58 -19.26
N LEU A 404 -5.69 -12.41 -19.80
CA LEU A 404 -4.37 -12.11 -20.34
C LEU A 404 -3.81 -10.88 -19.62
N ALA A 405 -2.64 -11.02 -19.01
CA ALA A 405 -1.91 -9.88 -18.43
C ALA A 405 -1.16 -9.09 -19.52
N GLY A 406 -0.85 -7.84 -19.24
CA GLY A 406 -0.08 -6.97 -20.13
C GLY A 406 1.38 -7.41 -20.27
N ALA A 407 1.63 -8.33 -21.17
CA ALA A 407 2.99 -8.71 -21.58
C ALA A 407 3.00 -9.11 -23.04
N TYR A 408 4.18 -9.03 -23.65
CA TYR A 408 4.36 -9.55 -25.00
C TYR A 408 4.13 -11.06 -25.01
N ARG A 409 3.29 -11.51 -25.95
CA ARG A 409 3.00 -12.92 -26.16
C ARG A 409 3.69 -13.39 -27.42
N THR A 410 4.33 -14.54 -27.35
CA THR A 410 4.98 -15.15 -28.50
C THR A 410 3.95 -15.46 -29.59
N PRO A 411 4.23 -15.17 -30.87
CA PRO A 411 3.27 -15.41 -31.94
C PRO A 411 2.84 -16.89 -32.04
N SER A 412 1.55 -17.14 -32.21
CA SER A 412 0.97 -18.50 -32.28
C SER A 412 0.81 -19.02 -33.71
N ALA A 413 0.76 -18.12 -34.70
CA ALA A 413 0.60 -18.46 -36.11
C ALA A 413 1.24 -17.39 -37.00
N SER A 414 1.52 -17.78 -38.25
CA SER A 414 1.93 -16.87 -39.33
C SER A 414 0.94 -17.00 -40.49
N PHE A 415 0.53 -15.87 -41.06
CA PHE A 415 -0.34 -15.83 -42.24
C PHE A 415 0.30 -15.00 -43.34
N ASN A 416 0.09 -15.41 -44.59
CA ASN A 416 0.52 -14.67 -45.78
C ASN A 416 -0.66 -14.40 -46.72
N GLU A 417 -0.40 -13.93 -47.93
CA GLU A 417 -1.45 -13.65 -48.92
C GLU A 417 -2.28 -14.87 -49.32
N ASP A 418 -1.72 -16.08 -49.24
CA ASP A 418 -2.44 -17.31 -49.57
C ASP A 418 -3.51 -17.65 -48.52
N ASP A 419 -3.39 -17.14 -47.30
CA ASP A 419 -4.39 -17.34 -46.24
C ASP A 419 -5.56 -16.36 -46.34
N LEU A 420 -5.43 -15.30 -47.15
CA LEU A 420 -6.49 -14.31 -47.34
C LEU A 420 -7.58 -14.86 -48.28
N ALA A 421 -8.83 -14.66 -47.88
CA ALA A 421 -10.02 -15.00 -48.67
C ALA A 421 -10.78 -13.76 -49.17
N GLY A 422 -10.40 -12.56 -48.71
CA GLY A 422 -10.99 -11.29 -49.09
C GLY A 422 -9.99 -10.13 -49.02
N PRO A 423 -10.41 -8.92 -49.42
CA PRO A 423 -9.55 -7.75 -49.40
C PRO A 423 -9.23 -7.28 -47.97
N ILE A 424 -8.01 -6.78 -47.77
CA ILE A 424 -7.60 -6.13 -46.52
C ILE A 424 -8.19 -4.71 -46.45
N THR A 425 -8.92 -4.42 -45.38
CA THR A 425 -9.35 -3.07 -45.02
C THR A 425 -8.46 -2.54 -43.90
N MET A 426 -7.62 -1.54 -44.18
CA MET A 426 -6.59 -1.06 -43.27
C MET A 426 -6.78 0.40 -42.85
N GLN A 427 -6.45 0.68 -41.60
CA GLN A 427 -6.22 2.01 -41.06
C GLN A 427 -4.75 2.12 -40.66
N THR A 428 -3.98 2.95 -41.39
CA THR A 428 -2.53 3.12 -41.14
C THR A 428 -2.23 4.16 -40.08
N ARG A 429 -3.26 4.84 -39.56
CA ARG A 429 -3.10 5.97 -38.65
C ARG A 429 -4.30 6.10 -37.74
N VAL A 430 -4.01 6.25 -36.46
CA VAL A 430 -5.00 6.54 -35.42
C VAL A 430 -5.35 8.04 -35.45
N THR A 431 -6.56 8.39 -35.02
CA THR A 431 -6.99 9.79 -34.98
C THR A 431 -6.10 10.61 -34.04
N ARG A 432 -5.91 11.90 -34.35
CA ARG A 432 -4.97 12.76 -33.61
C ARG A 432 -5.29 12.87 -32.11
N SER A 433 -6.57 12.85 -31.74
CA SER A 433 -7.03 12.89 -30.36
C SER A 433 -6.73 11.60 -29.59
N GLU A 434 -6.63 10.47 -30.29
CA GLU A 434 -6.37 9.15 -29.70
C GLU A 434 -4.87 8.81 -29.71
N ARG A 435 -4.06 9.56 -30.47
CA ARG A 435 -2.61 9.45 -30.49
C ARG A 435 -1.95 10.35 -29.46
N PHE A 436 -2.18 10.05 -28.18
CA PHE A 436 -1.58 10.79 -27.07
C PHE A 436 -0.06 10.53 -26.98
N ASN A 437 0.67 11.51 -26.46
CA ASN A 437 2.12 11.43 -26.18
C ASN A 437 2.44 11.55 -24.69
N THR A 438 1.41 11.83 -23.88
CA THR A 438 1.51 11.95 -22.44
C THR A 438 0.33 11.24 -21.79
N VAL A 439 0.59 10.48 -20.74
CA VAL A 439 -0.44 9.84 -19.91
C VAL A 439 -0.38 10.45 -18.51
N ARG A 440 -1.53 10.91 -18.05
CA ARG A 440 -1.78 11.37 -16.69
C ARG A 440 -2.82 10.45 -16.07
N GLY A 441 -2.96 10.48 -14.76
CA GLY A 441 -3.97 9.65 -14.15
C GLY A 441 -3.84 9.52 -12.65
N THR A 442 -4.83 8.84 -12.09
CA THR A 442 -4.95 8.61 -10.66
C THR A 442 -4.73 7.13 -10.32
N TYR A 443 -4.17 6.90 -9.15
CA TYR A 443 -3.99 5.58 -8.54
C TYR A 443 -4.37 5.63 -7.06
N LEU A 444 -4.47 4.47 -6.42
CA LEU A 444 -4.79 4.38 -5.00
C LEU A 444 -3.52 4.57 -4.15
N SER A 445 -3.29 5.78 -3.63
CA SER A 445 -2.03 6.11 -2.96
C SER A 445 -1.98 5.53 -1.52
N PRO A 446 -0.97 4.71 -1.21
CA PRO A 446 -0.78 4.20 0.15
C PRO A 446 -0.30 5.27 1.14
N ILE A 447 0.45 6.25 0.63
CA ILE A 447 1.00 7.37 1.41
C ILE A 447 -0.14 8.28 1.86
N ASN A 448 -1.13 8.47 0.97
CA ASN A 448 -2.35 9.21 1.28
C ASN A 448 -3.43 8.28 1.84
N ASP A 449 -3.04 7.28 2.64
CA ASP A 449 -3.99 6.49 3.42
C ASP A 449 -5.03 5.73 2.58
N GLY A 450 -4.65 5.26 1.39
CA GLY A 450 -5.57 4.61 0.46
C GLY A 450 -6.58 5.57 -0.15
N GLN A 451 -6.24 6.85 -0.24
CA GLN A 451 -7.00 7.83 -1.02
C GLN A 451 -6.47 7.93 -2.46
N PRO A 452 -7.34 8.33 -3.41
CA PRO A 452 -6.94 8.57 -4.79
C PRO A 452 -5.88 9.68 -4.86
N SER A 453 -4.85 9.49 -5.67
CA SER A 453 -3.83 10.50 -5.92
C SER A 453 -3.28 10.38 -7.33
N ASP A 454 -2.68 11.45 -7.85
CA ASP A 454 -2.08 11.43 -9.18
C ASP A 454 -0.75 10.67 -9.16
N PHE A 455 -0.55 9.76 -10.11
CA PHE A 455 0.77 9.17 -10.34
C PHE A 455 1.60 10.12 -11.21
N PRO A 456 2.95 10.11 -11.11
CA PRO A 456 3.76 11.02 -11.90
C PRO A 456 3.61 10.70 -13.39
N TYR A 457 3.33 11.72 -14.18
CA TYR A 457 2.96 11.58 -15.59
C TYR A 457 4.07 10.91 -16.40
N VAL A 458 3.66 10.11 -17.40
CA VAL A 458 4.57 9.47 -18.35
C VAL A 458 4.46 10.19 -19.68
N SER A 459 5.55 10.80 -20.13
CA SER A 459 5.61 11.49 -21.43
C SER A 459 6.81 11.00 -22.24
N ASN A 460 6.69 11.09 -23.56
CA ASN A 460 7.78 10.75 -24.48
C ASN A 460 8.13 11.96 -25.36
N ALA A 461 9.31 12.54 -25.11
CA ALA A 461 9.77 13.74 -25.80
C ALA A 461 9.87 13.57 -27.32
N THR A 462 10.21 12.36 -27.80
CA THR A 462 10.28 12.05 -29.23
C THR A 462 8.91 12.15 -29.88
N TYR A 463 7.86 11.68 -29.19
CA TYR A 463 6.48 11.78 -29.69
C TYR A 463 5.93 13.19 -29.64
N ILE A 464 6.29 13.96 -28.61
CA ILE A 464 5.96 15.39 -28.53
C ILE A 464 6.60 16.14 -29.71
N ALA A 465 7.87 15.88 -30.01
CA ALA A 465 8.56 16.47 -31.15
C ALA A 465 7.90 16.09 -32.49
N ALA A 466 7.53 14.81 -32.66
CA ALA A 466 6.81 14.32 -33.84
C ALA A 466 5.42 14.98 -34.01
N ASP A 467 4.77 15.35 -32.91
CA ASP A 467 3.50 16.08 -32.88
C ASP A 467 3.67 17.61 -32.87
N ARG A 468 4.80 18.11 -33.38
CA ARG A 468 5.14 19.55 -33.54
C ARG A 468 5.25 20.29 -32.20
N GLY A 469 5.73 19.62 -31.17
CA GLY A 469 5.89 20.18 -29.82
C GLY A 469 4.60 20.29 -29.02
N GLN A 470 3.50 19.68 -29.48
CA GLN A 470 2.21 19.74 -28.76
C GLN A 470 2.06 18.56 -27.82
N GLU A 471 1.77 18.84 -26.55
CA GLU A 471 1.40 17.82 -25.57
C GLU A 471 -0.05 17.39 -25.79
N ILE A 472 -0.26 16.10 -26.03
CA ILE A 472 -1.57 15.47 -26.16
C ILE A 472 -1.66 14.48 -25.01
N SER A 473 -2.39 14.88 -23.97
CA SER A 473 -2.54 14.09 -22.75
C SER A 473 -3.79 13.23 -22.77
N ARG A 474 -3.70 12.04 -22.18
CA ARG A 474 -4.86 11.20 -21.86
C ARG A 474 -4.84 10.83 -20.38
N ASP A 475 -6.03 10.86 -19.77
CA ASP A 475 -6.22 10.44 -18.39
C ASP A 475 -6.51 8.93 -18.31
N MET A 476 -5.83 8.26 -17.38
CA MET A 476 -5.97 6.83 -17.10
C MET A 476 -6.27 6.64 -15.60
N ALA A 477 -7.43 6.07 -15.28
CA ALA A 477 -7.80 5.76 -13.91
C ALA A 477 -7.35 4.34 -13.55
N LEU A 478 -6.61 4.19 -12.44
CA LEU A 478 -6.15 2.91 -11.91
C LEU A 478 -6.66 2.71 -10.48
N PRO A 479 -7.96 2.41 -10.31
CA PRO A 479 -8.60 2.38 -9.00
C PRO A 479 -8.09 1.28 -8.06
N LEU A 480 -7.47 0.22 -8.60
CA LEU A 480 -6.98 -0.93 -7.83
C LEU A 480 -5.46 -1.08 -7.89
N THR A 481 -4.73 -0.08 -8.37
CA THR A 481 -3.26 -0.06 -8.39
C THR A 481 -2.75 0.80 -7.25
N GLN A 482 -1.90 0.23 -6.40
CA GLN A 482 -1.35 0.94 -5.23
C GLN A 482 0.11 1.38 -5.36
N ARG A 483 0.86 0.74 -6.24
CA ARG A 483 2.28 1.04 -6.46
C ARG A 483 2.38 2.13 -7.53
N PRO A 484 3.03 3.26 -7.25
CA PRO A 484 3.13 4.34 -8.23
C PRO A 484 3.99 3.95 -9.43
N ILE A 485 5.03 3.15 -9.22
CA ILE A 485 5.89 2.66 -10.31
C ILE A 485 5.09 1.69 -11.21
N ALA A 486 4.31 0.77 -10.63
CA ALA A 486 3.39 -0.06 -11.39
C ALA A 486 2.38 0.76 -12.21
N ALA A 487 1.86 1.86 -11.66
CA ALA A 487 0.96 2.76 -12.39
C ALA A 487 1.66 3.39 -13.62
N GLN A 488 2.93 3.79 -13.49
CA GLN A 488 3.71 4.29 -14.62
C GLN A 488 3.99 3.23 -15.67
N ARG A 489 4.25 1.98 -15.27
CA ARG A 489 4.41 0.85 -16.21
C ARG A 489 3.16 0.66 -17.06
N ILE A 490 1.99 0.63 -16.42
CA ILE A 490 0.70 0.47 -17.10
C ILE A 490 0.44 1.68 -18.03
N ALA A 491 0.76 2.89 -17.57
CA ALA A 491 0.63 4.11 -18.36
C ALA A 491 1.54 4.09 -19.61
N LYS A 492 2.79 3.61 -19.47
CA LYS A 492 3.72 3.43 -20.59
C LYS A 492 3.16 2.43 -21.60
N ILE A 493 2.69 1.26 -21.14
CA ILE A 493 2.09 0.25 -22.04
C ILE A 493 0.95 0.86 -22.84
N GLY A 494 0.06 1.62 -22.20
CA GLY A 494 -1.05 2.31 -22.87
C GLY A 494 -0.58 3.34 -23.92
N LEU A 495 0.47 4.10 -23.60
CA LEU A 495 1.06 5.09 -24.51
C LEU A 495 1.72 4.43 -25.73
N GLU A 496 2.58 3.44 -25.50
CA GLU A 496 3.33 2.74 -26.54
C GLU A 496 2.40 1.90 -27.44
N SER A 497 1.37 1.27 -26.87
CA SER A 497 0.35 0.52 -27.64
C SER A 497 -0.44 1.43 -28.59
N MET A 498 -0.63 2.70 -28.22
CA MET A 498 -1.33 3.68 -29.06
C MET A 498 -0.46 4.30 -30.14
N ARG A 499 0.86 4.11 -30.03
CA ARG A 499 1.85 4.48 -31.04
C ARG A 499 2.09 3.37 -32.07
N GLN A 500 1.62 2.16 -31.79
CA GLN A 500 1.38 1.14 -32.81
C GLN A 500 0.09 1.50 -33.58
N GLU A 501 0.27 2.19 -34.70
CA GLU A 501 -0.83 2.87 -35.40
C GLU A 501 -1.58 1.99 -36.40
N ILE A 502 -0.96 0.91 -36.89
CA ILE A 502 -1.55 0.10 -37.95
C ILE A 502 -2.57 -0.86 -37.35
N SER A 503 -3.79 -0.77 -37.85
CA SER A 503 -4.82 -1.79 -37.62
C SER A 503 -5.46 -2.15 -38.95
N PHE A 504 -5.84 -3.41 -39.11
CA PHE A 504 -6.55 -3.86 -40.30
C PHE A 504 -7.54 -4.96 -39.98
N SER A 505 -8.51 -5.14 -40.87
CA SER A 505 -9.40 -6.28 -40.85
C SER A 505 -9.43 -6.95 -42.22
N ALA A 506 -9.49 -8.26 -42.24
CA ALA A 506 -9.59 -9.06 -43.45
C ALA A 506 -10.34 -10.35 -43.17
N ASP A 507 -10.90 -10.93 -44.24
CA ASP A 507 -11.44 -12.28 -44.20
C ASP A 507 -10.34 -13.25 -44.63
N PHE A 508 -10.10 -14.24 -43.77
CA PHE A 508 -9.12 -15.31 -43.93
C PHE A 508 -9.84 -16.63 -44.24
N LYS A 509 -9.09 -17.56 -44.81
CA LYS A 509 -9.49 -18.96 -44.96
C LYS A 509 -9.61 -19.63 -43.59
N LEU A 510 -10.13 -20.85 -43.58
CA LEU A 510 -10.26 -21.67 -42.36
C LEU A 510 -8.91 -22.00 -41.68
N SER A 511 -7.76 -21.69 -42.30
CA SER A 511 -6.46 -21.73 -41.63
C SER A 511 -6.41 -20.81 -40.40
N ALA A 512 -7.13 -19.69 -40.42
CA ALA A 512 -7.23 -18.76 -39.30
C ALA A 512 -8.18 -19.23 -38.17
N LEU A 513 -8.76 -20.44 -38.27
CA LEU A 513 -9.55 -21.02 -37.17
C LEU A 513 -8.67 -21.39 -35.96
N THR A 514 -7.35 -21.51 -36.14
CA THR A 514 -6.39 -21.88 -35.08
C THR A 514 -6.11 -20.76 -34.09
N VAL A 515 -6.41 -19.51 -34.44
CA VAL A 515 -6.13 -18.32 -33.62
C VAL A 515 -7.40 -17.81 -32.96
N GLN A 516 -7.24 -17.12 -31.85
CA GLN A 516 -8.32 -16.55 -31.06
C GLN A 516 -8.01 -15.09 -30.71
N ALA A 517 -9.03 -14.34 -30.27
CA ALA A 517 -8.83 -12.99 -29.78
C ALA A 517 -7.86 -12.97 -28.58
N GLY A 518 -6.91 -12.04 -28.61
CA GLY A 518 -5.79 -11.93 -27.68
C GLY A 518 -4.51 -12.65 -28.13
N ASP A 519 -4.54 -13.50 -29.15
CA ASP A 519 -3.31 -14.12 -29.66
C ASP A 519 -2.50 -13.13 -30.52
N VAL A 520 -1.18 -13.35 -30.60
CA VAL A 520 -0.30 -12.59 -31.51
C VAL A 520 0.00 -13.47 -32.73
N VAL A 521 -0.04 -12.88 -33.91
CA VAL A 521 0.22 -13.56 -35.19
C VAL A 521 1.23 -12.77 -36.01
N LEU A 522 2.00 -13.47 -36.84
CA LEU A 522 2.91 -12.85 -37.80
C LEU A 522 2.21 -12.73 -39.14
N ILE A 523 2.32 -11.57 -39.78
CA ILE A 523 1.73 -11.33 -41.10
C ILE A 523 2.85 -11.01 -42.09
N ASP A 524 2.93 -11.84 -43.13
CA ASP A 524 3.71 -11.55 -44.32
C ASP A 524 2.80 -10.91 -45.37
N ASN A 525 3.24 -9.78 -45.93
CA ASN A 525 2.56 -9.17 -47.05
C ASN A 525 3.54 -8.36 -47.91
N ASP A 526 3.88 -8.88 -49.09
CA ASP A 526 4.81 -8.26 -50.02
C ASP A 526 4.30 -6.90 -50.50
N ARG A 527 2.99 -6.77 -50.71
CA ARG A 527 2.37 -5.53 -51.21
C ARG A 527 2.47 -4.39 -50.18
N PHE A 528 2.36 -4.70 -48.89
CA PHE A 528 2.48 -3.73 -47.81
C PHE A 528 3.89 -3.67 -47.19
N GLY A 529 4.82 -4.51 -47.67
CA GLY A 529 6.18 -4.59 -47.15
C GLY A 529 6.26 -5.12 -45.73
N TRP A 530 5.35 -6.03 -45.36
CA TRP A 530 5.36 -6.69 -44.06
C TRP A 530 6.10 -8.01 -44.18
N ASP A 531 7.13 -8.19 -43.37
CA ASP A 531 7.93 -9.40 -43.26
C ASP A 531 7.89 -9.85 -41.81
N GLN A 532 7.23 -10.97 -41.54
CA GLN A 532 6.98 -11.52 -40.21
C GLN A 532 6.54 -10.44 -39.20
N LYS A 533 5.64 -9.55 -39.64
CA LYS A 533 5.26 -8.40 -38.82
C LYS A 533 4.24 -8.84 -37.74
N PRO A 534 4.49 -8.57 -36.45
CA PRO A 534 3.60 -9.01 -35.37
C PRO A 534 2.33 -8.14 -35.26
N PHE A 535 1.19 -8.82 -35.15
CA PHE A 535 -0.12 -8.23 -34.90
C PHE A 535 -0.87 -9.01 -33.81
N GLU A 536 -1.53 -8.30 -32.90
CA GLU A 536 -2.46 -8.87 -31.92
C GLU A 536 -3.88 -8.96 -32.51
N VAL A 537 -4.54 -10.11 -32.34
CA VAL A 537 -5.93 -10.32 -32.74
C VAL A 537 -6.85 -9.62 -31.74
N THR A 538 -7.50 -8.53 -32.15
CA THR A 538 -8.43 -7.78 -31.30
C THR A 538 -9.86 -8.30 -31.40
N GLU A 539 -10.26 -8.76 -32.58
CA GLU A 539 -11.59 -9.31 -32.84
C GLU A 539 -11.47 -10.56 -33.70
N TRP A 540 -12.28 -11.56 -33.37
CA TRP A 540 -12.41 -12.81 -34.11
C TRP A 540 -13.88 -13.08 -34.37
N ALA A 541 -14.26 -13.34 -35.63
CA ALA A 541 -15.63 -13.68 -35.99
C ALA A 541 -15.69 -14.73 -37.11
N LEU A 542 -16.54 -15.74 -36.94
CA LEU A 542 -16.89 -16.68 -37.99
C LEU A 542 -17.92 -16.04 -38.93
N ARG A 543 -17.63 -15.98 -40.23
CA ARG A 543 -18.55 -15.46 -41.25
C ARG A 543 -18.97 -16.57 -42.20
N ILE A 544 -20.25 -16.57 -42.56
CA ILE A 544 -20.80 -17.47 -43.57
C ILE A 544 -21.34 -16.57 -44.68
N GLU A 545 -20.73 -16.66 -45.85
CA GLU A 545 -21.18 -15.96 -47.05
C GLU A 545 -21.79 -16.96 -48.05
N SER A 546 -22.83 -16.54 -48.76
CA SER A 546 -23.42 -17.33 -49.83
C SER A 546 -22.86 -16.83 -51.17
N SER A 547 -22.21 -17.72 -51.91
CA SER A 547 -21.80 -17.47 -53.29
C SER A 547 -22.40 -18.55 -54.18
N GLY A 548 -23.49 -18.22 -54.87
CA GLY A 548 -24.28 -19.21 -55.62
C GLY A 548 -25.07 -20.15 -54.70
N ASP A 549 -25.01 -21.47 -54.96
CA ASP A 549 -25.75 -22.51 -54.22
C ASP A 549 -24.95 -23.13 -53.04
N ALA A 550 -23.72 -22.66 -52.76
CA ALA A 550 -22.87 -23.24 -51.71
C ALA A 550 -22.48 -22.19 -50.64
N PRO A 551 -22.59 -22.52 -49.34
CA PRO A 551 -22.09 -21.67 -48.27
C PRO A 551 -20.57 -21.72 -48.19
N ILE A 552 -19.93 -20.55 -48.12
CA ILE A 552 -18.50 -20.39 -47.87
C ILE A 552 -18.33 -19.93 -46.42
N ILE A 553 -17.52 -20.66 -45.66
CA ILE A 553 -17.19 -20.34 -44.27
C ILE A 553 -15.82 -19.63 -44.27
N LEU A 554 -15.79 -18.45 -43.67
CA LEU A 554 -14.64 -17.56 -43.58
C LEU A 554 -14.38 -17.16 -42.13
N VAL A 555 -13.14 -16.77 -41.83
CA VAL A 555 -12.77 -16.23 -40.52
C VAL A 555 -12.40 -14.77 -40.70
N ARG A 556 -13.15 -13.87 -40.08
CA ARG A 556 -12.82 -12.45 -40.04
C ARG A 556 -11.96 -12.16 -38.84
N LEU A 557 -10.78 -11.59 -39.08
CA LEU A 557 -9.90 -11.09 -38.04
C LEU A 557 -9.84 -9.56 -38.09
N ALA A 558 -9.88 -8.93 -36.92
CA ALA A 558 -9.37 -7.56 -36.74
C ALA A 558 -8.05 -7.65 -35.97
N LEU A 559 -7.04 -6.97 -36.50
CA LEU A 559 -5.65 -7.09 -36.09
C LEU A 559 -5.10 -5.70 -35.79
N ARG A 560 -4.30 -5.60 -34.74
CA ARG A 560 -3.60 -4.37 -34.36
C ARG A 560 -2.12 -4.64 -34.21
N GLU A 561 -1.30 -3.75 -34.73
CA GLU A 561 0.16 -3.83 -34.61
C GLU A 561 0.57 -3.87 -33.13
N THR A 562 1.55 -4.71 -32.82
CA THR A 562 2.13 -4.84 -31.49
C THR A 562 3.63 -5.06 -31.59
N ALA A 563 4.37 -4.88 -30.50
CA ALA A 563 5.80 -5.15 -30.46
C ALA A 563 6.23 -5.47 -29.03
N GLU A 564 7.32 -6.23 -28.87
CA GLU A 564 7.89 -6.57 -27.57
C GLU A 564 8.25 -5.32 -26.76
N ALA A 565 8.88 -4.33 -27.42
CA ALA A 565 9.31 -3.07 -26.81
C ALA A 565 8.18 -2.23 -26.17
N VAL A 566 6.91 -2.49 -26.52
CA VAL A 566 5.74 -1.86 -25.88
C VAL A 566 5.70 -2.21 -24.39
N TYR A 567 6.04 -3.45 -24.06
CA TYR A 567 5.94 -4.01 -22.71
C TYR A 567 7.24 -3.91 -21.90
N ASP A 568 8.35 -3.51 -22.52
CA ASP A 568 9.64 -3.38 -21.86
C ASP A 568 9.64 -2.27 -20.80
N TRP A 569 10.25 -2.54 -19.65
CA TRP A 569 10.45 -1.55 -18.60
C TRP A 569 11.92 -1.45 -18.21
N ASN A 570 12.39 -0.22 -18.07
CA ASN A 570 13.69 0.08 -17.49
C ASN A 570 13.50 1.02 -16.30
N SER A 571 14.13 0.69 -15.16
CA SER A 571 14.09 1.51 -13.94
C SER A 571 14.62 2.93 -14.13
N GLY A 572 15.43 3.18 -15.18
CA GLY A 572 15.86 4.53 -15.56
C GLY A 572 14.74 5.45 -16.07
N LEU A 573 13.58 4.89 -16.42
CA LEU A 573 12.39 5.65 -16.85
C LEU A 573 11.53 6.10 -15.66
N GLU A 574 11.83 5.64 -14.45
CA GLU A 574 11.06 5.94 -13.25
C GLU A 574 11.21 7.39 -12.83
N THR A 575 10.06 8.05 -12.66
CA THR A 575 10.01 9.37 -12.04
C THR A 575 9.38 9.23 -10.64
N THR A 576 10.02 9.83 -9.66
CA THR A 576 9.56 9.78 -8.28
C THR A 576 8.36 10.72 -8.11
N ILE A 577 7.42 10.34 -7.25
CA ILE A 577 6.45 11.30 -6.71
C ILE A 577 7.25 12.36 -5.96
N ASP A 578 6.90 13.63 -6.13
CA ASP A 578 7.35 14.69 -5.22
C ASP A 578 6.50 14.57 -3.96
N PRO A 579 7.03 14.01 -2.85
CA PRO A 579 6.35 14.11 -1.58
C PRO A 579 6.63 15.53 -1.13
N ALA A 580 5.76 16.48 -1.49
CA ALA A 580 5.79 17.80 -0.87
C ALA A 580 5.96 17.56 0.64
N PRO A 581 7.07 18.01 1.27
CA PRO A 581 7.39 17.58 2.60
C PRO A 581 6.29 18.09 3.52
N ASN A 582 5.47 17.17 4.02
CA ASN A 582 4.55 17.47 5.09
C ASN A 582 5.39 17.94 6.28
N THR A 583 4.98 19.05 6.89
CA THR A 583 5.66 19.62 8.06
C THR A 583 5.81 18.53 9.12
N ASN A 584 7.03 18.27 9.56
CA ASN A 584 7.36 17.25 10.57
C ASN A 584 6.99 17.68 12.00
N LEU A 585 5.87 18.40 12.16
CA LEU A 585 5.40 18.89 13.45
C LEU A 585 5.16 17.69 14.39
N PRO A 586 5.91 17.59 15.50
CA PRO A 586 5.70 16.53 16.48
C PRO A 586 4.30 16.62 17.09
N ASN A 587 3.73 15.50 17.52
CA ASN A 587 2.41 15.47 18.15
C ASN A 587 2.41 16.29 19.45
N ALA A 588 1.65 17.38 19.50
CA ALA A 588 1.60 18.28 20.66
C ALA A 588 1.07 17.62 21.96
N PHE A 589 0.43 16.44 21.89
CA PHE A 589 -0.10 15.75 23.07
C PHE A 589 0.80 14.62 23.59
N SER A 590 1.95 14.38 22.94
CA SER A 590 2.89 13.33 23.34
C SER A 590 4.32 13.88 23.31
N VAL A 591 4.87 14.16 24.50
CA VAL A 591 6.23 14.69 24.65
C VAL A 591 7.18 13.56 25.06
N ALA A 592 8.28 13.39 24.33
CA ALA A 592 9.34 12.43 24.67
C ALA A 592 10.10 12.86 25.95
N ALA A 593 10.72 11.90 26.65
CA ALA A 593 11.57 12.22 27.78
C ALA A 593 12.91 12.84 27.30
N PRO A 594 13.54 13.74 28.09
CA PRO A 594 14.85 14.29 27.76
C PRO A 594 15.93 13.21 27.62
N SER A 595 16.81 13.34 26.62
CA SER A 595 17.89 12.39 26.32
C SER A 595 19.29 12.97 26.62
N GLY A 596 20.27 12.10 26.83
CA GLY A 596 21.67 12.50 27.02
C GLY A 596 21.93 13.29 28.31
N MET A 597 21.17 13.05 29.38
CA MET A 597 21.41 13.69 30.68
C MET A 597 22.80 13.30 31.21
N ALA A 598 23.62 14.31 31.50
CA ALA A 598 24.93 14.17 32.13
C ALA A 598 25.07 15.17 33.28
N LEU A 599 25.64 14.70 34.39
CA LEU A 599 25.98 15.55 35.54
C LEU A 599 27.50 15.78 35.55
N ASP A 600 27.88 17.00 35.85
CA ASP A 600 29.27 17.43 36.04
C ASP A 600 29.36 18.29 37.32
N SER A 601 30.57 18.52 37.83
CA SER A 601 30.79 19.35 39.02
C SER A 601 31.80 20.45 38.75
N GLU A 602 31.44 21.69 39.10
CA GLU A 602 32.28 22.88 38.96
C GLU A 602 32.72 23.36 40.36
N ALA A 603 34.02 23.56 40.57
CA ALA A 603 34.56 24.08 41.82
C ALA A 603 34.39 25.61 41.91
N ILE A 604 33.90 26.10 43.05
CA ILE A 604 33.76 27.53 43.35
C ILE A 604 34.72 27.85 44.50
N ALA A 605 35.69 28.73 44.23
CA ALA A 605 36.65 29.18 45.24
C ALA A 605 36.02 30.23 46.17
N THR A 606 36.02 29.95 47.47
CA THR A 606 35.59 30.91 48.50
C THR A 606 36.79 31.78 48.92
N ARG A 607 36.53 33.01 49.40
CA ARG A 607 37.56 34.01 49.80
C ARG A 607 38.56 33.51 50.87
N ASP A 608 38.23 32.41 51.56
CA ASP A 608 39.05 31.78 52.60
C ASP A 608 39.75 30.46 52.16
N GLY A 609 39.72 30.10 50.87
CA GLY A 609 40.48 28.96 50.33
C GLY A 609 39.78 27.58 50.38
N ASP A 610 38.56 27.49 50.92
CA ASP A 610 37.74 26.27 50.86
C ASP A 610 37.05 26.12 49.48
N GLU A 611 37.14 24.93 48.90
CA GLU A 611 36.48 24.55 47.65
C GLU A 611 35.08 23.99 47.91
N ILE A 612 34.06 24.63 47.35
CA ILE A 612 32.69 24.11 47.34
C ILE A 612 32.32 23.73 45.91
N TYR A 613 31.67 22.58 45.74
CA TYR A 613 31.30 22.07 44.42
C TYR A 613 29.85 22.42 44.07
N LYS A 614 29.62 22.87 42.84
CA LYS A 614 28.29 23.09 42.27
C LYS A 614 28.02 22.00 41.23
N ILE A 615 26.87 21.35 41.33
CA ILE A 615 26.47 20.35 40.32
C ILE A 615 25.86 21.06 39.11
N VAL A 616 26.36 20.72 37.92
CA VAL A 616 25.90 21.21 36.64
C VAL A 616 25.26 20.05 35.89
N LEU A 617 24.03 20.24 35.42
CA LEU A 617 23.31 19.29 34.58
C LEU A 617 23.38 19.74 33.12
N SER A 618 23.71 18.84 32.20
CA SER A 618 23.61 19.04 30.76
C SER A 618 22.80 17.93 30.09
N TRP A 619 22.18 18.23 28.95
CA TRP A 619 21.39 17.28 28.16
C TRP A 619 21.38 17.65 26.67
N ASN A 620 20.95 16.71 25.83
CA ASN A 620 20.81 16.98 24.40
C ASN A 620 19.60 17.90 24.12
N PRO A 621 19.66 18.78 23.10
CA PRO A 621 18.50 19.54 22.65
C PRO A 621 17.29 18.64 22.44
N HIS A 622 16.12 19.06 22.92
CA HIS A 622 14.90 18.27 22.77
C HIS A 622 14.45 18.25 21.30
N PRO A 623 14.08 17.09 20.72
CA PRO A 623 13.69 17.00 19.31
C PRO A 623 12.35 17.68 19.00
N ASP A 624 11.52 17.92 20.03
CA ASP A 624 10.22 18.57 19.89
C ASP A 624 10.31 20.12 19.94
N ALA A 625 9.94 20.78 18.84
CA ALA A 625 9.90 22.23 18.71
C ALA A 625 8.94 22.90 19.72
N PHE A 626 7.88 22.22 20.16
CA PHE A 626 6.94 22.74 21.18
C PHE A 626 7.55 22.78 22.59
N VAL A 627 8.65 22.08 22.81
CA VAL A 627 9.47 22.18 24.04
C VAL A 627 10.51 23.28 23.86
N THR A 628 11.25 23.30 22.74
CA THR A 628 12.35 24.26 22.54
C THR A 628 11.89 25.70 22.30
N SER A 629 10.68 25.90 21.77
CA SER A 629 10.13 27.22 21.41
C SER A 629 8.94 27.60 22.32
N GLY A 630 9.17 27.60 23.64
CA GLY A 630 8.20 28.08 24.64
C GLY A 630 7.79 27.08 25.73
N GLY A 631 8.34 25.86 25.71
CA GLY A 631 8.20 24.89 26.81
C GLY A 631 9.28 25.06 27.89
N GLN A 632 9.34 24.09 28.81
CA GLN A 632 10.26 24.08 29.94
C GLN A 632 10.68 22.67 30.36
N PHE A 633 11.81 22.55 31.04
CA PHE A 633 12.24 21.34 31.74
C PHE A 633 11.99 21.51 33.24
N GLU A 634 11.44 20.48 33.86
CA GLU A 634 11.33 20.37 35.30
C GLU A 634 12.41 19.42 35.81
N VAL A 635 13.24 19.89 36.74
CA VAL A 635 14.32 19.11 37.35
C VAL A 635 14.05 18.96 38.85
N GLN A 636 14.35 17.77 39.37
CA GLN A 636 14.23 17.43 40.78
C GLN A 636 15.45 16.64 41.23
N TYR A 637 15.82 16.76 42.50
CA TYR A 637 16.97 16.07 43.06
C TYR A 637 16.68 15.51 44.46
N ARG A 638 17.50 14.57 44.90
CA ARG A 638 17.52 14.08 46.29
C ARG A 638 18.90 13.54 46.63
N ARG A 639 19.21 13.40 47.92
CA ARG A 639 20.36 12.59 48.36
C ARG A 639 20.06 11.12 48.03
N SER A 640 21.04 10.37 47.54
CA SER A 640 20.87 8.95 47.24
C SER A 640 20.42 8.21 48.50
N GLY A 641 19.36 7.39 48.37
CA GLY A 641 18.69 6.71 49.49
C GLY A 641 17.58 7.51 50.20
N ALA A 642 17.39 8.80 49.91
CA ALA A 642 16.26 9.58 50.44
C ALA A 642 14.95 9.26 49.68
N THR A 643 13.81 9.38 50.36
CA THR A 643 12.48 9.08 49.77
C THR A 643 11.81 10.30 49.14
N THR A 644 12.17 11.52 49.55
CA THR A 644 11.57 12.78 49.09
C THR A 644 12.41 13.44 48.01
N TRP A 645 11.79 13.81 46.88
CA TRP A 645 12.40 14.60 45.81
C TRP A 645 12.19 16.10 46.08
N LEU A 646 13.26 16.87 46.01
CA LEU A 646 13.26 18.32 46.12
C LEU A 646 13.23 18.96 44.73
N PRO A 647 12.36 19.94 44.46
CA PRO A 647 12.29 20.61 43.17
C PRO A 647 13.40 21.66 43.00
N THR A 648 13.82 21.90 41.76
CA THR A 648 14.59 23.09 41.37
C THR A 648 13.70 24.05 40.57
N PRO A 649 14.14 25.30 40.29
CA PRO A 649 13.48 26.16 39.32
C PRO A 649 13.36 25.47 37.96
N SER A 650 12.27 25.73 37.24
CA SER A 650 12.10 25.22 35.88
C SER A 650 13.08 25.89 34.92
N VAL A 651 13.57 25.12 33.97
CA VAL A 651 14.56 25.58 32.98
C VAL A 651 13.82 25.84 31.67
N PRO A 652 13.99 27.00 31.02
CA PRO A 652 13.44 27.26 29.69
C PRO A 652 13.85 26.18 28.68
N GLY A 653 12.92 25.77 27.82
CA GLY A 653 13.11 24.63 26.91
C GLY A 653 14.15 24.83 25.80
N ASN A 654 14.61 26.07 25.58
CA ASN A 654 15.67 26.40 24.63
C ASN A 654 17.09 26.20 25.21
N LEU A 655 17.21 25.89 26.49
CA LEU A 655 18.49 25.64 27.16
C LEU A 655 18.78 24.14 27.23
N THR A 656 20.07 23.80 27.20
CA THR A 656 20.60 22.42 27.29
C THR A 656 21.51 22.24 28.51
N ARG A 657 21.53 23.21 29.41
CA ARG A 657 22.37 23.25 30.60
C ARG A 657 21.62 23.96 31.73
N ALA A 658 21.71 23.42 32.94
CA ALA A 658 21.22 24.04 34.15
C ALA A 658 22.20 23.87 35.31
N ASP A 659 22.42 24.96 36.03
CA ASP A 659 23.13 24.95 37.30
C ASP A 659 22.12 24.54 38.39
N LEU A 660 22.43 23.51 39.16
CA LEU A 660 21.53 22.97 40.18
C LEU A 660 21.76 23.65 41.53
N PHE A 661 22.28 22.89 42.50
CA PHE A 661 22.53 23.32 43.87
C PHE A 661 23.99 23.06 44.24
N THR A 662 24.43 23.70 45.31
CA THR A 662 25.75 23.52 45.91
C THR A 662 25.78 22.22 46.70
N SER A 663 26.71 21.32 46.38
CA SER A 663 26.84 19.99 46.98
C SER A 663 27.92 19.93 48.06
N GLU A 664 27.71 19.08 49.06
CA GLU A 664 28.73 18.68 50.04
C GLU A 664 29.68 17.63 49.43
N LEU A 665 30.98 17.71 49.75
CA LEU A 665 31.98 16.76 49.24
C LEU A 665 31.70 15.34 49.76
N GLY A 666 31.69 14.35 48.85
CA GLY A 666 31.51 12.93 49.19
C GLY A 666 30.06 12.46 49.40
N VAL A 667 29.05 13.31 49.15
CA VAL A 667 27.63 12.93 49.22
C VAL A 667 27.11 12.56 47.83
N LEU A 668 26.41 11.41 47.73
CA LEU A 668 25.77 10.94 46.49
C LEU A 668 24.40 11.56 46.29
N TYR A 669 24.09 11.97 45.06
CA TYR A 669 22.82 12.58 44.69
C TYR A 669 22.17 11.86 43.50
N ASP A 670 20.83 11.74 43.54
CA ASP A 670 20.02 11.36 42.40
C ASP A 670 19.35 12.61 41.82
N VAL A 671 19.39 12.76 40.49
CA VAL A 671 18.75 13.86 39.76
C VAL A 671 17.84 13.27 38.70
N ARG A 672 16.62 13.83 38.57
CA ARG A 672 15.68 13.49 37.49
C ARG A 672 15.14 14.72 36.80
N MET A 673 14.83 14.59 35.51
CA MET A 673 14.31 15.67 34.67
C MET A 673 13.19 15.17 33.75
N ARG A 674 12.21 16.04 33.47
CA ARG A 674 11.19 15.82 32.43
C ARG A 674 10.96 17.10 31.61
N ALA A 675 10.60 16.96 30.35
CA ALA A 675 10.16 18.05 29.48
C ALA A 675 8.65 18.31 29.60
N ILE A 676 8.25 19.58 29.50
CA ILE A 676 6.87 20.07 29.49
C ILE A 676 6.72 21.03 28.31
N ASN A 677 5.74 20.81 27.44
CA ASN A 677 5.51 21.69 26.29
C ASN A 677 4.68 22.95 26.63
N MET A 678 4.51 23.86 25.66
CA MET A 678 3.78 25.13 25.86
C MET A 678 2.31 24.95 26.31
N ILE A 679 1.68 23.81 25.99
CA ILE A 679 0.29 23.50 26.38
C ILE A 679 0.20 22.73 27.71
N GLY A 680 1.32 22.50 28.40
CA GLY A 680 1.37 21.93 29.76
C GLY A 680 1.41 20.40 29.83
N ILE A 681 1.61 19.70 28.71
CA ILE A 681 1.76 18.23 28.69
C ILE A 681 3.20 17.87 29.06
N ALA A 682 3.33 16.98 30.06
CA ALA A 682 4.61 16.53 30.58
C ALA A 682 5.00 15.14 30.04
N SER A 683 6.29 14.97 29.78
CA SER A 683 6.92 13.69 29.42
C SER A 683 7.17 12.79 30.64
N GLY A 684 7.66 11.56 30.37
CA GLY A 684 8.25 10.70 31.39
C GLY A 684 9.54 11.28 31.98
N TRP A 685 9.97 10.75 33.13
CA TRP A 685 11.20 11.18 33.80
C TRP A 685 12.43 10.48 33.21
N SER A 686 13.49 11.23 33.01
CA SER A 686 14.86 10.75 32.80
C SER A 686 15.66 10.97 34.08
N SER A 687 16.53 10.05 34.48
CA SER A 687 17.21 10.10 35.78
C SER A 687 18.66 9.65 35.72
N VAL A 688 19.51 10.32 36.49
CA VAL A 688 20.89 9.94 36.81
C VAL A 688 20.95 9.70 38.31
N THR A 689 21.43 8.54 38.74
CA THR A 689 21.52 8.16 40.16
C THR A 689 22.97 8.11 40.62
N ASP A 690 23.18 8.21 41.93
CA ASP A 690 24.48 8.01 42.60
C ASP A 690 25.63 8.89 42.08
N PHE A 691 25.35 10.15 41.75
CA PHE A 691 26.38 11.10 41.32
C PHE A 691 27.11 11.72 42.52
N ALA A 692 28.44 11.71 42.51
CA ALA A 692 29.30 12.37 43.49
C ALA A 692 29.94 13.63 42.88
N ALA A 693 29.81 14.77 43.57
CA ALA A 693 30.51 15.99 43.16
C ALA A 693 31.98 15.96 43.59
N GLY A 694 32.89 16.45 42.72
CA GLY A 694 34.34 16.47 42.97
C GLY A 694 35.08 15.17 42.63
N GLY A 695 34.45 14.22 41.95
CA GLY A 695 35.08 12.99 41.49
C GLY A 695 35.82 13.17 40.16
N VAL A 696 37.13 13.35 40.20
CA VAL A 696 37.99 13.22 39.01
C VAL A 696 38.18 11.74 38.70
N GLY A 697 37.71 11.30 37.54
CA GLY A 697 38.07 10.00 36.98
C GLY A 697 39.56 9.94 36.65
N GLY A 698 40.25 8.93 37.19
CA GLY A 698 41.65 8.68 36.93
C GLY A 698 42.24 7.66 37.89
N VAL A 699 41.84 6.40 37.76
CA VAL A 699 42.63 5.28 38.29
C VAL A 699 43.81 5.09 37.32
N THR A 700 45.01 5.51 37.70
CA THR A 700 46.24 4.87 37.22
C THR A 700 46.92 4.26 38.42
N ASP A 701 46.98 2.93 38.40
CA ASP A 701 47.70 2.12 39.37
C ASP A 701 49.22 2.31 39.22
N SER A 702 49.88 2.22 40.39
CA SER A 702 51.29 1.91 40.67
C SER A 702 52.41 2.54 39.83
N GLU A 703 53.26 3.34 40.50
CA GLU A 703 54.72 3.11 40.44
C GLU A 703 55.31 3.29 41.84
N ASP A 704 55.49 2.15 42.52
CA ASP A 704 56.40 1.95 43.63
C ASP A 704 57.83 2.02 43.09
N TRP A 705 58.58 3.05 43.49
CA TRP A 705 60.03 3.13 43.29
C TRP A 705 60.71 3.46 44.60
N GLY A 706 61.06 2.41 45.34
CA GLY A 706 62.44 2.16 45.77
C GLY A 706 63.06 3.15 46.75
N GLU A 707 63.12 2.73 48.01
CA GLU A 707 64.11 3.19 48.99
C GLU A 707 65.53 2.95 48.43
N ALA A 708 66.33 4.02 48.29
CA ALA A 708 67.78 3.92 48.08
C ALA A 708 68.50 5.03 48.86
N SER A 709 69.12 4.60 49.95
CA SER A 709 70.25 5.27 50.59
C SER A 709 71.42 5.41 49.59
N GLU A 710 72.01 6.59 49.47
CA GLU A 710 73.43 6.86 49.78
C GLU A 710 73.91 8.20 49.22
N SER A 711 75.06 8.60 49.76
CA SER A 711 75.72 9.89 49.84
C SER A 711 76.22 10.55 48.54
N VAL A 712 76.27 11.87 48.63
CA VAL A 712 77.14 12.86 47.97
C VAL A 712 78.46 12.31 47.39
N SER A 713 78.75 12.68 46.14
CA SER A 713 80.10 13.01 45.71
C SER A 713 80.10 14.08 44.61
N ASP A 714 80.81 15.18 44.89
CA ASP A 714 81.20 16.22 43.95
C ASP A 714 81.90 15.66 42.71
N SER A 715 81.68 16.30 41.56
CA SER A 715 82.78 16.80 40.73
C SER A 715 82.24 17.70 39.62
N ALA A 716 82.74 18.94 39.62
CA ALA A 716 82.64 19.90 38.55
C ALA A 716 83.16 19.35 37.22
N ASP A 717 82.53 19.73 36.10
CA ASP A 717 83.29 20.14 34.93
C ASP A 717 82.51 21.11 34.04
N TRP A 718 83.28 21.96 33.37
CA TRP A 718 83.00 23.26 32.77
C TRP A 718 82.60 23.18 31.29
N GLY A 719 82.03 24.29 30.78
CA GLY A 719 81.95 24.62 29.36
C GLY A 719 80.75 25.51 29.06
N GLU A 720 80.87 26.84 29.21
CA GLU A 720 81.10 27.82 28.10
C GLU A 720 80.03 27.75 27.00
N ALA A 721 79.12 28.72 26.81
CA ALA A 721 79.25 30.16 26.52
C ALA A 721 79.01 30.50 25.03
N SER A 722 78.59 31.76 24.82
CA SER A 722 78.28 32.50 23.58
C SER A 722 76.94 32.14 22.91
N GLU A 723 75.92 33.01 22.89
CA GLU A 723 75.79 34.37 22.33
C GLU A 723 76.16 34.47 20.84
N SER A 724 75.18 34.84 20.01
CA SER A 724 75.16 36.09 19.21
C SER A 724 74.09 36.00 18.10
N VAL A 725 73.13 36.95 18.03
CA VAL A 725 73.08 38.14 17.12
C VAL A 725 72.57 37.72 15.72
N SER A 726 71.67 38.38 15.00
CA SER A 726 71.23 39.79 14.75
C SER A 726 69.83 39.69 14.08
N ASP A 727 68.91 40.65 14.05
CA ASP A 727 68.96 42.12 13.98
C ASP A 727 67.90 42.79 14.86
#